data_AF-A0A7W7CV05-F1
#
_entry.id   AF-A0A7W7CV05-F1
#
_cell.length_a   1.000
_cell.length_b   1.000
_cell.length_c   1.000
_cell.angle_alpha   90.00
_cell.angle_beta   90.00
_cell.angle_gamma   90.00
#
_symmetry.space_group_name_H-M   'P 1'
#
loop_
_entity.id
_entity.type
_entity.pdbx_description
1 polymer ?
#
loop_
_entity_poly.entity_id
_entity_poly.type
_entity_poly.pdbx_seq_one_letter_code
_entity_poly.pdbx_strand_id
1 'polypeptide(L)'
;MANRLAGATSPYLLQHADNPVDWWQWSDEAFAEARRRDVPVLISVGYAACHWCHVMAHESFEDEQVAKLMNEGFVSIKVDREERPDVDAVYMTATQAMTGQGGWPMTVFATPEGDPFFCGTYFPKANFANLLGSVTTAWRDQRQQVIEQGANVVQAIGGSQLVGGPRAPISSELLAAAANGLLKEQDTTHGGFGGAPKFPPHMAMLFLLRHHQRTGSEEALEAVRFAAERMGRGGLYDQLAGGFARYSVDATWTVPHFEKMLYDNALLLRAYTQLWRLTGDPYARRIADETAEFMLRDLGTAEGGLASALDADAAGVEGLTYAWTPAQLTEALGDDDGPWAADLFRVTAEGTFEHGSSVLVLARDIDAADPGLVVRWGEVRTRLLDARAGRPQPARDDKVVASWNGLAVTALAEYSILTGSAHVRDEALRIAEVLATRHVVGGRLRRVSRDGVVGEPVGVLEDYGCVAEAFLAVHQLTADAVWLDRARDLLDAALAHFPTGDGGFYDTADDAERLVTRPADPTDNATPSGLSALCAALVAYAALSGEPSYREAADAALATVGPVIGSHPRYAGYAAAVAEAALTGPYEIAIAAPAGQEGPLLAAAHRHAPPGTVIVAGEPDRPGVPLLADRPLQGGVPTAYVCRGFVCDRPATSVEELTTRLG
;
A
#
# COMPACT_ATOMS: atom_id res chain seq x y z
N MET A 1 34.25 6.38 -16.51
CA MET A 1 34.35 6.26 -15.04
C MET A 1 33.35 5.21 -14.63
N ALA A 2 33.61 4.43 -13.58
CA ALA A 2 32.58 3.52 -13.06
C ALA A 2 31.45 4.38 -12.46
N ASN A 3 30.23 4.17 -12.92
CA ASN A 3 29.03 4.86 -12.44
C ASN A 3 28.82 4.55 -10.95
N ARG A 4 28.46 5.57 -10.16
CA ARG A 4 28.40 5.48 -8.68
C ARG A 4 27.24 4.62 -8.18
N LEU A 5 26.28 4.26 -9.05
CA LEU A 5 25.15 3.41 -8.70
C LEU A 5 25.52 1.92 -8.56
N ALA A 6 26.70 1.49 -9.03
CA ALA A 6 27.13 0.09 -8.95
C ALA A 6 27.25 -0.46 -7.50
N GLY A 7 27.33 0.43 -6.50
CA GLY A 7 27.34 0.06 -5.08
C GLY A 7 26.01 0.24 -4.36
N ALA A 8 24.92 0.58 -5.07
CA ALA A 8 23.60 0.76 -4.47
C ALA A 8 22.95 -0.57 -4.08
N THR A 9 22.09 -0.55 -3.05
CA THR A 9 21.26 -1.71 -2.67
C THR A 9 19.97 -1.78 -3.48
N SER A 10 19.43 -0.62 -3.90
CA SER A 10 18.23 -0.49 -4.70
C SER A 10 18.37 -1.19 -6.06
N PRO A 11 17.49 -2.15 -6.39
CA PRO A 11 17.36 -2.71 -7.73
C PRO A 11 17.13 -1.64 -8.80
N TYR A 12 16.32 -0.61 -8.52
CA TYR A 12 16.08 0.49 -9.45
C TYR A 12 17.36 1.28 -9.78
N LEU A 13 18.16 1.61 -8.76
CA LEU A 13 19.42 2.30 -8.98
C LEU A 13 20.42 1.43 -9.74
N LEU A 14 20.47 0.13 -9.42
CA LEU A 14 21.34 -0.83 -10.09
C LEU A 14 20.99 -1.02 -11.57
N GLN A 15 19.73 -0.91 -11.97
CA GLN A 15 19.30 -0.92 -13.38
C GLN A 15 19.97 0.18 -14.22
N HIS A 16 20.47 1.25 -13.59
CA HIS A 16 21.13 2.37 -14.25
C HIS A 16 22.64 2.41 -14.04
N ALA A 17 23.23 1.37 -13.44
CA ALA A 17 24.65 1.32 -13.12
C ALA A 17 25.55 1.26 -14.36
N ASP A 18 25.04 0.79 -15.50
CA ASP A 18 25.83 0.72 -16.75
C ASP A 18 25.53 1.88 -17.71
N ASN A 19 24.66 2.82 -17.33
CA ASN A 19 24.33 3.97 -18.17
C ASN A 19 25.55 4.90 -18.36
N PRO A 20 25.72 5.52 -19.55
CA PRO A 20 26.79 6.49 -19.82
C PRO A 20 26.63 7.82 -19.03
N VAL A 21 25.45 8.06 -18.45
CA VAL A 21 25.22 9.19 -17.53
C VAL A 21 25.98 8.96 -16.21
N ASP A 22 26.65 10.00 -15.73
CA ASP A 22 27.39 10.02 -14.45
C ASP A 22 26.42 10.18 -13.27
N TRP A 23 25.62 9.14 -13.03
CA TRP A 23 24.61 9.16 -11.98
C TRP A 23 25.21 9.21 -10.58
N TRP A 24 24.55 10.02 -9.74
CA TRP A 24 24.74 10.08 -8.30
C TRP A 24 23.52 9.47 -7.60
N GLN A 25 23.75 8.86 -6.44
CA GLN A 25 22.67 8.66 -5.48
C GLN A 25 22.32 9.99 -4.81
N TRP A 26 21.12 10.11 -4.25
CA TRP A 26 20.76 11.25 -3.42
C TRP A 26 21.74 11.36 -2.24
N SER A 27 22.52 12.44 -2.18
CA SER A 27 23.61 12.62 -1.22
C SER A 27 24.09 14.07 -1.15
N ASP A 28 24.58 14.49 0.01
CA ASP A 28 25.20 15.80 0.22
C ASP A 28 26.38 16.04 -0.73
N GLU A 29 27.13 14.98 -1.06
CA GLU A 29 28.25 15.03 -2.00
C GLU A 29 27.81 15.40 -3.42
N ALA A 30 26.64 14.94 -3.88
CA ALA A 30 26.10 15.30 -5.19
C ALA A 30 25.77 16.80 -5.25
N PHE A 31 25.13 17.34 -4.22
CA PHE A 31 24.85 18.78 -4.13
C PHE A 31 26.13 19.61 -3.96
N ALA A 32 27.12 19.10 -3.21
CA ALA A 32 28.42 19.75 -3.09
C ALA A 32 29.16 19.80 -4.43
N GLU A 33 29.07 18.74 -5.23
CA GLU A 33 29.63 18.71 -6.58
C GLU A 33 28.92 19.69 -7.52
N ALA A 34 27.59 19.81 -7.42
CA ALA A 34 26.80 20.78 -8.19
C ALA A 34 27.24 22.22 -7.88
N ARG A 35 27.43 22.52 -6.59
CA ARG A 35 28.00 23.81 -6.12
C ARG A 35 29.42 24.02 -6.64
N ARG A 36 30.28 23.00 -6.57
CA ARG A 36 31.69 23.09 -7.01
C ARG A 36 31.79 23.34 -8.52
N ARG A 37 30.96 22.68 -9.32
CA ARG A 37 30.90 22.83 -10.78
C ARG A 37 30.09 24.04 -11.23
N ASP A 38 29.33 24.64 -10.34
CA ASP A 38 28.39 25.73 -10.61
C ASP A 38 27.36 25.40 -11.69
N VAL A 39 26.78 24.20 -11.61
CA VAL A 39 25.77 23.68 -12.54
C VAL A 39 24.50 23.25 -11.81
N PRO A 40 23.31 23.27 -12.46
CA PRO A 40 22.09 22.77 -11.84
C PRO A 40 22.16 21.27 -11.53
N VAL A 41 21.24 20.82 -10.69
CA VAL A 41 20.99 19.42 -10.41
C VAL A 41 19.83 18.93 -11.29
N LEU A 42 19.99 17.75 -11.90
CA LEU A 42 18.91 17.03 -12.56
C LEU A 42 18.55 15.83 -11.69
N ILE A 43 17.36 15.84 -11.11
CA ILE A 43 16.85 14.78 -10.23
C ILE A 43 15.86 13.94 -11.04
N SER A 44 16.14 12.64 -11.18
CA SER A 44 15.24 11.67 -11.80
C SER A 44 14.75 10.69 -10.75
N VAL A 45 13.43 10.67 -10.51
CA VAL A 45 12.78 9.81 -9.51
C VAL A 45 11.92 8.75 -10.20
N GLY A 46 12.03 7.51 -9.75
CA GLY A 46 11.25 6.36 -10.23
C GLY A 46 11.39 5.15 -9.30
N TYR A 47 11.01 3.97 -9.77
CA TYR A 47 11.12 2.70 -9.04
C TYR A 47 11.23 1.52 -10.04
N ALA A 48 11.61 0.34 -9.54
CA ALA A 48 12.11 -0.75 -10.39
C ALA A 48 11.07 -1.34 -11.36
N ALA A 49 9.79 -1.40 -10.96
CA ALA A 49 8.69 -1.97 -11.75
C ALA A 49 8.00 -0.97 -12.70
N CYS A 50 8.50 0.27 -12.76
CA CYS A 50 7.89 1.35 -13.53
C CYS A 50 8.22 1.26 -15.03
N HIS A 51 7.24 0.85 -15.85
CA HIS A 51 7.41 0.76 -17.32
C HIS A 51 7.92 2.07 -17.96
N TRP A 52 7.26 3.21 -17.71
CA TRP A 52 7.67 4.49 -18.29
C TRP A 52 9.08 4.94 -17.84
N CYS A 53 9.54 4.46 -16.69
CA CYS A 53 10.89 4.71 -16.21
C CYS A 53 11.91 3.93 -17.04
N HIS A 54 11.61 2.69 -17.45
CA HIS A 54 12.43 1.91 -18.37
C HIS A 54 12.43 2.51 -19.76
N VAL A 55 11.26 2.92 -20.28
CA VAL A 55 11.15 3.58 -21.60
C VAL A 55 12.04 4.83 -21.64
N MET A 56 11.96 5.70 -20.63
CA MET A 56 12.81 6.89 -20.57
C MET A 56 14.30 6.55 -20.48
N ALA A 57 14.65 5.47 -19.77
CA ALA A 57 16.04 5.03 -19.65
C ALA A 57 16.60 4.54 -20.98
N HIS A 58 15.91 3.63 -21.65
CA HIS A 58 16.32 3.08 -22.94
C HIS A 58 16.38 4.15 -24.05
N GLU A 59 15.39 5.05 -24.09
CA GLU A 59 15.38 6.08 -25.14
C GLU A 59 16.43 7.17 -24.91
N SER A 60 16.67 7.55 -23.65
CA SER A 60 17.43 8.77 -23.31
C SER A 60 18.68 8.52 -22.48
N PHE A 61 18.59 7.80 -21.35
CA PHE A 61 19.73 7.70 -20.42
C PHE A 61 20.83 6.75 -20.91
N GLU A 62 20.51 5.80 -21.78
CA GLU A 62 21.46 4.90 -22.45
C GLU A 62 22.13 5.52 -23.69
N ASP A 63 21.61 6.65 -24.18
CA ASP A 63 22.16 7.31 -25.36
C ASP A 63 23.37 8.19 -25.00
N GLU A 64 24.51 7.90 -25.62
CA GLU A 64 25.78 8.61 -25.42
C GLU A 64 25.71 10.13 -25.66
N GLN A 65 24.89 10.59 -26.61
CA GLN A 65 24.79 12.03 -26.91
C GLN A 65 23.98 12.75 -25.83
N VAL A 66 22.86 12.15 -25.41
CA VAL A 66 22.06 12.68 -24.30
C VAL A 66 22.85 12.65 -22.99
N ALA A 67 23.54 11.54 -22.72
CA ALA A 67 24.40 11.41 -21.54
C ALA A 67 25.51 12.44 -21.50
N LYS A 68 26.14 12.75 -22.65
CA LYS A 68 27.12 13.84 -22.74
C LYS A 68 26.52 15.19 -22.34
N LEU A 69 25.32 15.53 -22.84
CA LEU A 69 24.64 16.77 -22.47
C LEU A 69 24.34 16.84 -20.97
N MET A 70 23.88 15.72 -20.39
CA MET A 70 23.63 15.62 -18.96
C MET A 70 24.92 15.79 -18.15
N ASN A 71 25.96 15.02 -18.49
CA ASN A 71 27.23 15.01 -17.77
C ASN A 71 27.97 16.35 -17.83
N GLU A 72 27.88 17.08 -18.93
CA GLU A 72 28.48 18.41 -19.07
C GLU A 72 27.66 19.49 -18.34
N GLY A 73 26.33 19.46 -18.49
CA GLY A 73 25.44 20.53 -18.03
C GLY A 73 24.93 20.40 -16.59
N PHE A 74 25.03 19.22 -15.98
CA PHE A 74 24.33 18.93 -14.73
C PHE A 74 25.14 18.01 -13.80
N VAL A 75 24.76 18.02 -12.52
CA VAL A 75 24.94 16.85 -11.65
C VAL A 75 23.63 16.07 -11.65
N SER A 76 23.67 14.84 -12.17
CA SER A 76 22.47 14.01 -12.33
C SER A 76 22.32 13.05 -11.15
N ILE A 77 21.20 13.16 -10.43
CA ILE A 77 20.86 12.36 -9.26
C ILE A 77 19.72 11.39 -9.64
N LYS A 78 19.91 10.11 -9.35
CA LYS A 78 18.90 9.07 -9.51
C LYS A 78 18.33 8.70 -8.15
N VAL A 79 17.01 8.66 -8.03
CA VAL A 79 16.30 8.43 -6.77
C VAL A 79 15.28 7.31 -6.95
N ASP A 80 15.37 6.31 -6.09
CA ASP A 80 14.33 5.30 -5.91
C ASP A 80 13.28 5.82 -4.91
N ARG A 81 12.06 6.07 -5.38
CA ARG A 81 10.97 6.57 -4.51
C ARG A 81 10.58 5.59 -3.40
N GLU A 82 10.82 4.30 -3.58
CA GLU A 82 10.49 3.30 -2.57
C GLU A 82 11.48 3.35 -1.41
N GLU A 83 12.74 3.73 -1.67
CA GLU A 83 13.75 3.97 -0.64
C GLU A 83 13.67 5.39 -0.08
N ARG A 84 13.33 6.39 -0.90
CA ARG A 84 13.29 7.82 -0.55
C ARG A 84 11.92 8.47 -0.87
N PRO A 85 10.84 8.02 -0.20
CA PRO A 85 9.51 8.61 -0.40
C PRO A 85 9.43 10.07 0.08
N ASP A 86 10.34 10.47 0.99
CA ASP A 86 10.52 11.82 1.48
C ASP A 86 10.95 12.78 0.36
N VAL A 87 11.96 12.38 -0.43
CA VAL A 87 12.43 13.12 -1.60
C VAL A 87 11.35 13.16 -2.67
N ASP A 88 10.71 12.01 -2.93
CA ASP A 88 9.61 11.89 -3.89
C ASP A 88 8.46 12.85 -3.55
N ALA A 89 8.01 12.90 -2.29
CA ALA A 89 6.91 13.76 -1.87
C ALA A 89 7.20 15.25 -2.08
N VAL A 90 8.40 15.72 -1.72
CA VAL A 90 8.81 17.13 -1.89
C VAL A 90 8.76 17.54 -3.36
N TYR A 91 9.36 16.72 -4.23
CA TYR A 91 9.47 17.05 -5.65
C TYR A 91 8.19 16.74 -6.45
N MET A 92 7.38 15.78 -6.02
CA MET A 92 6.05 15.52 -6.59
C MET A 92 5.13 16.71 -6.31
N THR A 93 5.16 17.25 -5.09
CA THR A 93 4.40 18.46 -4.75
C THR A 93 4.82 19.64 -5.62
N ALA A 94 6.13 19.82 -5.85
CA ALA A 94 6.64 20.83 -6.76
C ALA A 94 6.17 20.61 -8.21
N THR A 95 6.20 19.37 -8.68
CA THR A 95 5.79 18.99 -10.03
C THR A 95 4.30 19.26 -10.25
N GLN A 96 3.45 18.90 -9.30
CA GLN A 96 2.02 19.17 -9.35
C GLN A 96 1.73 20.68 -9.31
N ALA A 97 2.44 21.43 -8.46
CA ALA A 97 2.29 22.88 -8.38
C ALA A 97 2.69 23.59 -9.69
N MET A 98 3.74 23.13 -10.37
CA MET A 98 4.21 23.73 -11.63
C MET A 98 3.42 23.27 -12.86
N THR A 99 2.98 22.02 -12.90
CA THR A 99 2.44 21.41 -14.14
C THR A 99 0.94 21.07 -14.08
N GLY A 100 0.34 21.11 -12.89
CA GLY A 100 -1.04 20.70 -12.65
C GLY A 100 -1.26 19.18 -12.59
N GLN A 101 -0.21 18.37 -12.81
CA GLN A 101 -0.26 16.92 -12.78
C GLN A 101 1.03 16.34 -12.19
N GLY A 102 1.05 15.03 -11.93
CA GLY A 102 2.21 14.32 -11.40
C GLY A 102 2.30 12.91 -11.98
N GLY A 103 3.39 12.23 -11.69
CA GLY A 103 3.61 10.84 -12.12
C GLY A 103 5.10 10.51 -12.26
N TRP A 104 5.38 9.23 -12.47
CA TRP A 104 6.73 8.71 -12.68
C TRP A 104 6.90 8.23 -14.13
N PRO A 105 8.10 8.34 -14.72
CA PRO A 105 9.32 8.93 -14.16
C PRO A 105 9.15 10.43 -13.93
N MET A 106 9.69 10.93 -12.83
CA MET A 106 9.68 12.36 -12.50
C MET A 106 11.05 12.96 -12.82
N THR A 107 11.05 14.07 -13.54
CA THR A 107 12.24 14.79 -14.00
C THR A 107 12.21 16.21 -13.44
N VAL A 108 13.16 16.53 -12.57
CA VAL A 108 13.26 17.83 -11.92
C VAL A 108 14.61 18.47 -12.18
N PHE A 109 14.58 19.75 -12.53
CA PHE A 109 15.76 20.61 -12.54
C PHE A 109 15.71 21.53 -11.33
N ALA A 110 16.76 21.45 -10.53
CA ALA A 110 16.89 22.15 -9.27
C ALA A 110 18.19 22.96 -9.21
N THR A 111 18.21 24.00 -8.38
CA THR A 111 19.43 24.74 -8.06
C THR A 111 20.44 23.81 -7.34
N PRO A 112 21.72 24.20 -7.22
CA PRO A 112 22.69 23.47 -6.40
C PRO A 112 22.30 23.32 -4.92
N GLU A 113 21.31 24.09 -4.44
CA GLU A 113 20.76 23.99 -3.09
C GLU A 113 19.50 23.11 -3.02
N GLY A 114 19.06 22.54 -4.15
CA GLY A 114 17.92 21.63 -4.22
C GLY A 114 16.58 22.29 -4.57
N ASP A 115 16.52 23.62 -4.72
CA ASP A 115 15.27 24.33 -5.02
C ASP A 115 14.79 24.02 -6.45
N PRO A 116 13.60 23.43 -6.64
CA PRO A 116 13.11 23.08 -7.97
C PRO A 116 12.69 24.34 -8.74
N PHE A 117 13.19 24.50 -9.96
CA PHE A 117 12.80 25.60 -10.84
C PHE A 117 12.13 25.15 -12.15
N PHE A 118 12.23 23.85 -12.49
CA PHE A 118 11.47 23.25 -13.58
C PHE A 118 11.19 21.78 -13.27
N CYS A 119 9.96 21.33 -13.52
CA CYS A 119 9.54 19.94 -13.30
C CYS A 119 8.76 19.39 -14.49
N GLY A 120 8.79 18.07 -14.65
CA GLY A 120 7.93 17.33 -15.56
C GLY A 120 7.99 15.83 -15.27
N THR A 121 7.27 15.04 -16.06
CA THR A 121 7.27 13.57 -15.94
C THR A 121 8.16 12.95 -17.02
N TYR A 122 7.56 12.20 -17.95
CA TYR A 122 8.22 11.61 -19.10
C TYR A 122 8.45 12.66 -20.20
N PHE A 123 9.66 12.64 -20.79
CA PHE A 123 10.00 13.41 -21.98
C PHE A 123 10.56 12.48 -23.07
N PRO A 124 9.97 12.46 -24.28
CA PRO A 124 10.57 11.78 -25.42
C PRO A 124 11.97 12.32 -25.71
N LYS A 125 12.89 11.44 -26.14
CA LYS A 125 14.32 11.74 -26.33
C LYS A 125 14.62 13.10 -26.97
N ALA A 126 13.97 13.41 -28.10
CA ALA A 126 14.23 14.65 -28.83
C ALA A 126 13.83 15.91 -28.03
N ASN A 127 12.72 15.84 -27.30
CA ASN A 127 12.26 16.93 -26.45
C ASN A 127 13.16 17.06 -25.21
N PHE A 128 13.60 15.93 -24.65
CA PHE A 128 14.50 15.92 -23.51
C PHE A 128 15.85 16.57 -23.85
N ALA A 129 16.46 16.24 -25.00
CA ALA A 129 17.70 16.86 -25.44
C ALA A 129 17.58 18.39 -25.62
N ASN A 130 16.48 18.88 -26.20
CA ASN A 130 16.21 20.31 -26.33
C ASN A 130 16.00 20.99 -24.96
N LEU A 131 15.34 20.30 -24.04
CA LEU A 131 15.10 20.77 -22.68
C LEU A 131 16.43 20.93 -21.91
N LEU A 132 17.31 19.93 -21.98
CA LEU A 132 18.65 19.99 -21.36
C LEU A 132 19.44 21.23 -21.82
N GLY A 133 19.44 21.51 -23.13
CA GLY A 133 20.10 22.70 -23.69
C GLY A 133 19.45 24.01 -23.24
N SER A 134 18.12 24.05 -23.18
CA SER A 134 17.36 25.23 -22.74
C SER A 134 17.62 25.55 -21.27
N VAL A 135 17.61 24.54 -20.39
CA VAL A 135 17.89 24.71 -18.96
C VAL A 135 19.34 25.16 -18.74
N THR A 136 20.30 24.56 -19.44
CA THR A 136 21.72 24.96 -19.35
C THR A 136 21.91 26.43 -19.75
N THR A 137 21.23 26.86 -20.82
CA THR A 137 21.26 28.25 -21.28
C THR A 137 20.60 29.19 -20.27
N ALA A 138 19.44 28.83 -19.73
CA ALA A 138 18.76 29.62 -18.71
C ALA A 138 19.59 29.76 -17.43
N TRP A 139 20.25 28.69 -16.97
CA TRP A 139 21.15 28.74 -15.81
C TRP A 139 22.32 29.71 -16.02
N ARG A 140 22.93 29.69 -17.20
CA ARG A 140 24.07 30.56 -17.53
C ARG A 140 23.66 32.01 -17.73
N ASP A 141 22.59 32.25 -18.49
CA ASP A 141 22.26 33.58 -19.01
C ASP A 141 21.16 34.29 -18.21
N GLN A 142 20.34 33.54 -17.45
CA GLN A 142 19.16 34.04 -16.73
C GLN A 142 19.13 33.57 -15.25
N ARG A 143 20.30 33.31 -14.66
CA ARG A 143 20.47 32.71 -13.32
C ARG A 143 19.57 33.31 -12.24
N GLN A 144 19.51 34.64 -12.17
CA GLN A 144 18.74 35.33 -11.14
C GLN A 144 17.25 34.98 -11.22
N GLN A 145 16.70 34.89 -12.44
CA GLN A 145 15.29 34.52 -12.66
C GLN A 145 15.04 33.06 -12.27
N VAL A 146 16.00 32.16 -12.55
CA VAL A 146 15.92 30.75 -12.17
C VAL A 146 15.89 30.58 -10.65
N ILE A 147 16.77 31.30 -9.92
CA ILE A 147 16.80 31.27 -8.46
C ILE A 147 15.51 31.84 -7.86
N GLU A 148 15.03 32.98 -8.38
CA GLU A 148 13.77 33.59 -7.92
C GLU A 148 12.58 32.67 -8.18
N GLN A 149 12.53 32.00 -9.33
CA GLN A 149 11.50 31.01 -9.63
C GLN A 149 11.53 29.83 -8.64
N GLY A 150 12.71 29.29 -8.35
CA GLY A 150 12.88 28.22 -7.36
C GLY A 150 12.39 28.64 -5.97
N ALA A 151 12.83 29.80 -5.48
CA ALA A 151 12.42 30.32 -4.19
C ALA A 151 10.90 30.56 -4.09
N ASN A 152 10.28 31.08 -5.16
CA ASN A 152 8.83 31.28 -5.21
C ASN A 152 8.06 29.95 -5.14
N VAL A 153 8.57 28.91 -5.80
CA VAL A 153 7.97 27.57 -5.77
C VAL A 153 8.09 26.96 -4.39
N VAL A 154 9.25 27.06 -3.74
CA VAL A 154 9.46 26.58 -2.37
C VAL A 154 8.52 27.30 -1.38
N GLN A 155 8.36 28.61 -1.52
CA GLN A 155 7.40 29.36 -0.71
C GLN A 155 5.95 28.93 -0.96
N ALA A 156 5.57 28.68 -2.21
CA ALA A 156 4.23 28.21 -2.55
C ALA A 156 3.95 26.80 -2.01
N ILE A 157 4.92 25.88 -2.10
CA ILE A 157 4.81 24.51 -1.57
C ILE A 157 4.78 24.51 -0.04
N GLY A 158 5.69 25.23 0.60
CA GLY A 158 5.77 25.33 2.06
C GLY A 158 4.54 25.99 2.69
N GLY A 159 3.88 26.92 1.98
CA GLY A 159 2.61 27.51 2.40
C GLY A 159 1.36 26.67 2.06
N SER A 160 1.49 25.65 1.21
CA SER A 160 0.38 24.80 0.75
C SER A 160 0.24 23.48 1.53
N GLN A 161 1.15 23.18 2.44
CA GLN A 161 1.00 22.01 3.32
C GLN A 161 -0.03 22.29 4.40
N LEU A 162 -0.91 21.33 4.67
CA LEU A 162 -2.03 21.42 5.62
C LEU A 162 -1.59 21.56 7.10
N VAL A 163 -0.30 21.74 7.37
CA VAL A 163 0.23 22.02 8.71
C VAL A 163 -0.34 23.35 9.21
N GLY A 164 -1.07 23.32 10.32
CA GLY A 164 -1.80 24.50 10.81
C GLY A 164 -3.11 24.81 10.07
N GLY A 165 -3.60 23.90 9.23
CA GLY A 165 -4.87 24.03 8.50
C GLY A 165 -6.12 23.95 9.39
N PRO A 166 -7.33 24.13 8.81
CA PRO A 166 -8.57 23.98 9.55
C PRO A 166 -8.69 22.56 10.12
N ARG A 167 -9.35 22.44 11.27
CA ARG A 167 -9.62 21.14 11.93
C ARG A 167 -11.10 20.92 12.03
N ALA A 168 -11.51 19.67 11.93
CA ALA A 168 -12.89 19.26 12.10
C ALA A 168 -12.93 18.01 12.99
N PRO A 169 -13.66 18.03 14.13
CA PRO A 169 -13.80 16.84 14.94
C PRO A 169 -14.52 15.74 14.13
N ILE A 170 -14.13 14.49 14.36
CA ILE A 170 -14.81 13.35 13.77
C ILE A 170 -16.22 13.26 14.36
N SER A 171 -17.23 13.16 13.48
CA SER A 171 -18.62 12.96 13.87
C SER A 171 -19.32 11.99 12.93
N SER A 172 -20.47 11.47 13.37
CA SER A 172 -21.35 10.62 12.56
C SER A 172 -21.78 11.30 11.26
N GLU A 173 -22.05 12.60 11.31
CA GLU A 173 -22.51 13.40 10.17
C GLU A 173 -21.39 13.60 9.15
N LEU A 174 -20.15 13.85 9.62
CA LEU A 174 -18.99 13.96 8.76
C LEU A 174 -18.74 12.66 7.99
N LEU A 175 -18.75 11.52 8.68
CA LEU A 175 -18.53 10.21 8.06
C LEU A 175 -19.68 9.81 7.12
N ALA A 176 -20.92 10.11 7.49
CA ALA A 176 -22.06 9.92 6.58
C ALA A 176 -21.96 10.80 5.33
N ALA A 177 -21.52 12.05 5.46
CA ALA A 177 -21.29 12.93 4.31
C ALA A 177 -20.16 12.40 3.41
N ALA A 178 -19.07 11.91 3.99
CA ALA A 178 -17.96 11.29 3.29
C ALA A 178 -18.39 10.05 2.49
N ALA A 179 -19.13 9.13 3.11
CA ALA A 179 -19.67 7.94 2.45
C ALA A 179 -20.61 8.32 1.29
N ASN A 180 -21.52 9.27 1.51
CA ASN A 180 -22.39 9.79 0.46
C ASN A 180 -21.62 10.48 -0.68
N GLY A 181 -20.49 11.12 -0.37
CA GLY A 181 -19.58 11.69 -1.36
C GLY A 181 -19.00 10.61 -2.27
N LEU A 182 -18.46 9.53 -1.69
CA LEU A 182 -17.95 8.38 -2.44
C LEU A 182 -19.04 7.74 -3.32
N LEU A 183 -20.22 7.47 -2.76
CA LEU A 183 -21.32 6.84 -3.50
C LEU A 183 -21.75 7.66 -4.72
N LYS A 184 -21.62 8.98 -4.70
CA LYS A 184 -21.89 9.84 -5.87
C LYS A 184 -20.80 9.78 -6.95
N GLU A 185 -19.57 9.48 -6.57
CA GLU A 185 -18.42 9.39 -7.49
C GLU A 185 -18.20 7.96 -8.03
N GLN A 186 -18.99 6.99 -7.56
CA GLN A 186 -18.93 5.60 -8.01
C GLN A 186 -19.19 5.48 -9.51
N ASP A 187 -18.39 4.66 -10.18
CA ASP A 187 -18.70 4.14 -11.50
C ASP A 187 -19.74 3.01 -11.38
N THR A 188 -21.00 3.33 -11.63
CA THR A 188 -22.12 2.38 -11.57
C THR A 188 -22.19 1.44 -12.78
N THR A 189 -21.32 1.61 -13.78
CA THR A 189 -21.27 0.76 -14.98
C THR A 189 -20.16 -0.29 -14.87
N HIS A 190 -18.98 0.12 -14.41
CA HIS A 190 -17.80 -0.77 -14.34
C HIS A 190 -17.27 -0.99 -12.92
N GLY A 191 -17.89 -0.44 -11.88
CA GLY A 191 -17.48 -0.59 -10.49
C GLY A 191 -16.23 0.21 -10.12
N GLY A 192 -16.04 0.51 -8.84
CA GLY A 192 -14.98 1.40 -8.36
C GLY A 192 -15.29 2.88 -8.59
N PHE A 193 -14.25 3.71 -8.71
CA PHE A 193 -14.39 5.18 -8.78
C PHE A 193 -13.53 5.76 -9.91
N GLY A 194 -13.97 6.89 -10.47
CA GLY A 194 -13.24 7.59 -11.53
C GLY A 194 -13.29 6.89 -12.90
N GLY A 195 -12.54 7.46 -13.85
CA GLY A 195 -12.42 6.98 -15.23
C GLY A 195 -11.11 6.23 -15.48
N ALA A 196 -10.60 6.31 -16.71
CA ALA A 196 -9.30 5.77 -17.11
C ALA A 196 -8.17 6.80 -16.93
N PRO A 197 -6.96 6.41 -16.47
CA PRO A 197 -6.63 5.11 -15.86
C PRO A 197 -7.33 4.91 -14.51
N LYS A 198 -7.59 3.66 -14.14
CA LYS A 198 -8.44 3.30 -13.00
C LYS A 198 -7.69 2.48 -11.96
N PHE A 199 -7.69 2.98 -10.73
CA PHE A 199 -6.95 2.40 -9.59
C PHE A 199 -7.90 1.68 -8.61
N PRO A 200 -7.48 0.55 -8.01
CA PRO A 200 -8.26 -0.15 -6.99
C PRO A 200 -8.53 0.74 -5.78
N PRO A 201 -9.80 0.93 -5.37
CA PRO A 201 -10.14 1.83 -4.26
C PRO A 201 -10.10 1.12 -2.90
N HIS A 202 -9.02 0.37 -2.62
CA HIS A 202 -8.92 -0.56 -1.50
C HIS A 202 -9.21 0.08 -0.14
N MET A 203 -8.67 1.28 0.14
CA MET A 203 -8.92 2.00 1.41
C MET A 203 -10.35 2.54 1.51
N ALA A 204 -10.91 3.06 0.41
CA ALA A 204 -12.29 3.52 0.38
C ALA A 204 -13.27 2.34 0.55
N MET A 205 -12.94 1.16 0.02
CA MET A 205 -13.71 -0.07 0.27
C MET A 205 -13.73 -0.44 1.75
N LEU A 206 -12.58 -0.39 2.44
CA LEU A 206 -12.52 -0.64 3.89
C LEU A 206 -13.38 0.35 4.68
N PHE A 207 -13.35 1.63 4.32
CA PHE A 207 -14.22 2.64 4.92
C PHE A 207 -15.70 2.35 4.68
N LEU A 208 -16.11 2.07 3.43
CA LEU A 208 -17.52 1.78 3.11
C LEU A 208 -18.03 0.50 3.79
N LEU A 209 -17.19 -0.52 3.96
CA LEU A 209 -17.54 -1.72 4.74
C LEU A 209 -17.76 -1.40 6.22
N ARG A 210 -16.88 -0.59 6.83
CA ARG A 210 -17.06 -0.11 8.22
C ARG A 210 -18.31 0.76 8.35
N HIS A 211 -18.55 1.62 7.36
CA HIS A 211 -19.72 2.48 7.29
C HIS A 211 -21.02 1.67 7.22
N HIS A 212 -21.09 0.67 6.34
CA HIS A 212 -22.20 -0.28 6.26
C HIS A 212 -22.45 -0.93 7.61
N GLN A 213 -21.40 -1.41 8.28
CA GLN A 213 -21.59 -2.10 9.55
C GLN A 213 -22.09 -1.21 10.68
N ARG A 214 -21.66 0.06 10.75
CA ARG A 214 -22.18 0.99 11.76
C ARG A 214 -23.61 1.44 11.47
N THR A 215 -23.97 1.61 10.19
CA THR A 215 -25.21 2.30 9.79
C THR A 215 -26.29 1.41 9.20
N GLY A 216 -25.94 0.20 8.77
CA GLY A 216 -26.79 -0.68 7.96
C GLY A 216 -26.95 -0.22 6.50
N SER A 217 -26.08 0.65 5.97
CA SER A 217 -26.18 1.15 4.59
C SER A 217 -25.89 0.05 3.56
N GLU A 218 -26.95 -0.52 2.97
CA GLU A 218 -26.84 -1.50 1.88
C GLU A 218 -26.19 -0.92 0.62
N GLU A 219 -26.38 0.38 0.36
CA GLU A 219 -25.77 1.08 -0.76
C GLU A 219 -24.24 1.09 -0.67
N ALA A 220 -23.69 1.31 0.54
CA ALA A 220 -22.25 1.23 0.80
C ALA A 220 -21.71 -0.19 0.58
N LEU A 221 -22.43 -1.21 1.05
CA LEU A 221 -22.04 -2.61 0.83
C LEU A 221 -22.06 -2.97 -0.65
N GLU A 222 -23.12 -2.61 -1.38
CA GLU A 222 -23.27 -2.93 -2.79
C GLU A 222 -22.22 -2.21 -3.66
N ALA A 223 -21.85 -0.97 -3.32
CA ALA A 223 -20.76 -0.25 -3.98
C ALA A 223 -19.43 -1.04 -3.89
N VAL A 224 -19.13 -1.60 -2.71
CA VAL A 224 -17.94 -2.41 -2.49
C VAL A 224 -18.04 -3.76 -3.21
N ARG A 225 -19.17 -4.45 -3.12
CA ARG A 225 -19.41 -5.73 -3.81
C ARG A 225 -19.23 -5.59 -5.31
N PHE A 226 -19.85 -4.58 -5.90
CA PHE A 226 -19.76 -4.35 -7.34
C PHE A 226 -18.33 -3.99 -7.77
N ALA A 227 -17.62 -3.12 -7.04
CA ALA A 227 -16.22 -2.83 -7.32
C ALA A 227 -15.33 -4.09 -7.23
N ALA A 228 -15.50 -4.89 -6.16
CA ALA A 228 -14.76 -6.12 -5.93
C ALA A 228 -15.03 -7.20 -7.00
N GLU A 229 -16.28 -7.35 -7.44
CA GLU A 229 -16.62 -8.27 -8.52
C GLU A 229 -15.98 -7.83 -9.85
N ARG A 230 -16.12 -6.54 -10.19
CA ARG A 230 -15.59 -6.01 -11.46
C ARG A 230 -14.07 -6.08 -11.55
N MET A 231 -13.36 -5.80 -10.46
CA MET A 231 -11.90 -5.93 -10.41
C MET A 231 -11.45 -7.40 -10.48
N GLY A 232 -12.02 -8.28 -9.65
CA GLY A 232 -11.58 -9.68 -9.57
C GLY A 232 -11.96 -10.52 -10.80
N ARG A 233 -12.97 -10.10 -11.58
CA ARG A 233 -13.27 -10.71 -12.90
C ARG A 233 -12.52 -10.06 -14.06
N GLY A 234 -12.02 -8.84 -13.87
CA GLY A 234 -11.26 -8.11 -14.87
C GLY A 234 -9.85 -8.68 -15.09
N GLY A 235 -9.13 -8.12 -16.06
CA GLY A 235 -7.73 -8.45 -16.31
C GLY A 235 -6.76 -7.81 -15.30
N LEU A 236 -7.26 -6.91 -14.44
CA LEU A 236 -6.53 -6.41 -13.28
C LEU A 236 -6.14 -7.56 -12.33
N TYR A 237 -7.03 -8.54 -12.14
CA TYR A 237 -6.76 -9.74 -11.36
C TYR A 237 -6.21 -10.83 -12.25
N ASP A 238 -5.08 -11.43 -11.84
CA ASP A 238 -4.51 -12.55 -12.58
C ASP A 238 -5.36 -13.80 -12.39
N GLN A 239 -6.20 -14.08 -13.40
CA GLN A 239 -7.15 -15.19 -13.42
C GLN A 239 -6.49 -16.58 -13.30
N LEU A 240 -5.15 -16.67 -13.43
CA LEU A 240 -4.41 -17.92 -13.32
C LEU A 240 -3.68 -18.04 -11.99
N ALA A 241 -2.92 -17.05 -11.52
CA ALA A 241 -2.13 -17.19 -10.29
C ALA A 241 -2.70 -16.44 -9.08
N GLY A 242 -3.74 -15.63 -9.27
CA GLY A 242 -4.16 -14.67 -8.28
C GLY A 242 -3.22 -13.47 -8.17
N GLY A 243 -3.57 -12.58 -7.25
CA GLY A 243 -2.93 -11.28 -7.11
C GLY A 243 -3.40 -10.27 -8.16
N PHE A 244 -3.34 -9.02 -7.78
CA PHE A 244 -3.77 -7.87 -8.56
C PHE A 244 -2.57 -7.12 -9.11
N ALA A 245 -2.70 -6.69 -10.37
CA ALA A 245 -1.91 -5.61 -10.91
C ALA A 245 -2.32 -4.27 -10.29
N ARG A 246 -1.45 -3.27 -10.37
CA ARG A 246 -1.63 -1.99 -9.66
C ARG A 246 -2.83 -1.19 -10.16
N TYR A 247 -3.01 -1.10 -11.48
CA TYR A 247 -4.12 -0.33 -12.07
C TYR A 247 -4.45 -0.75 -13.48
N SER A 248 -5.64 -0.35 -13.94
CA SER A 248 -6.15 -0.57 -15.29
C SER A 248 -5.91 0.67 -16.15
N VAL A 249 -5.41 0.50 -17.38
CA VAL A 249 -5.30 1.61 -18.34
C VAL A 249 -6.66 2.06 -18.84
N ASP A 250 -7.65 1.16 -18.81
CA ASP A 250 -9.03 1.42 -19.20
C ASP A 250 -9.99 1.48 -18.00
N ALA A 251 -11.20 2.00 -18.22
CA ALA A 251 -12.21 2.14 -17.16
C ALA A 251 -12.94 0.83 -16.84
N THR A 252 -12.78 -0.21 -17.67
CA THR A 252 -13.54 -1.47 -17.64
C THR A 252 -12.85 -2.57 -16.85
N TRP A 253 -11.63 -2.32 -16.36
CA TRP A 253 -10.72 -3.25 -15.67
C TRP A 253 -10.16 -4.36 -16.56
N THR A 254 -10.03 -4.13 -17.87
CA THR A 254 -9.63 -5.19 -18.82
C THR A 254 -8.12 -5.25 -19.00
N VAL A 255 -7.47 -4.13 -19.29
CA VAL A 255 -6.03 -4.08 -19.56
C VAL A 255 -5.32 -3.41 -18.37
N PRO A 256 -4.49 -4.13 -17.60
CA PRO A 256 -3.68 -3.54 -16.55
C PRO A 256 -2.38 -2.94 -17.09
N HIS A 257 -1.73 -2.09 -16.28
CA HIS A 257 -0.27 -2.09 -16.24
C HIS A 257 0.17 -3.25 -15.35
N PHE A 258 0.93 -4.20 -15.89
CA PHE A 258 1.07 -5.54 -15.30
C PHE A 258 1.93 -5.61 -14.02
N GLU A 259 2.42 -4.47 -13.53
CA GLU A 259 3.13 -4.37 -12.25
C GLU A 259 2.20 -4.84 -11.11
N LYS A 260 2.71 -5.73 -10.24
CA LYS A 260 1.97 -6.22 -9.07
C LYS A 260 2.68 -5.79 -7.80
N MET A 261 2.08 -4.88 -7.04
CA MET A 261 2.69 -4.30 -5.86
C MET A 261 2.21 -5.01 -4.58
N LEU A 262 3.09 -5.16 -3.59
CA LEU A 262 2.75 -5.78 -2.31
C LEU A 262 1.63 -5.04 -1.58
N TYR A 263 1.70 -3.70 -1.54
CA TYR A 263 0.73 -2.89 -0.78
C TYR A 263 -0.69 -2.99 -1.35
N ASP A 264 -0.86 -3.01 -2.68
CA ASP A 264 -2.18 -3.16 -3.32
C ASP A 264 -2.79 -4.50 -2.92
N ASN A 265 -2.00 -5.57 -3.01
CA ASN A 265 -2.42 -6.92 -2.69
C ASN A 265 -2.71 -7.11 -1.20
N ALA A 266 -1.93 -6.49 -0.31
CA ALA A 266 -2.18 -6.50 1.13
C ALA A 266 -3.51 -5.79 1.47
N LEU A 267 -3.73 -4.60 0.91
CA LEU A 267 -4.94 -3.81 1.17
C LEU A 267 -6.19 -4.46 0.56
N LEU A 268 -6.07 -5.05 -0.63
CA LEU A 268 -7.14 -5.82 -1.26
C LEU A 268 -7.42 -7.13 -0.52
N LEU A 269 -6.40 -7.88 -0.07
CA LEU A 269 -6.58 -9.06 0.78
C LEU A 269 -7.43 -8.70 2.00
N ARG A 270 -7.12 -7.59 2.67
CA ARG A 270 -7.91 -7.09 3.80
C ARG A 270 -9.34 -6.77 3.37
N ALA A 271 -9.54 -6.02 2.29
CA ALA A 271 -10.88 -5.64 1.83
C ALA A 271 -11.76 -6.85 1.43
N TYR A 272 -11.23 -7.82 0.67
CA TYR A 272 -11.96 -9.04 0.29
C TYR A 272 -12.24 -9.95 1.48
N THR A 273 -11.31 -10.06 2.43
CA THR A 273 -11.51 -10.82 3.67
C THR A 273 -12.66 -10.23 4.49
N GLN A 274 -12.70 -8.91 4.64
CA GLN A 274 -13.75 -8.21 5.37
C GLN A 274 -15.10 -8.29 4.64
N LEU A 275 -15.10 -8.18 3.30
CA LEU A 275 -16.29 -8.38 2.49
C LEU A 275 -16.85 -9.80 2.65
N TRP A 276 -16.00 -10.83 2.59
CA TRP A 276 -16.40 -12.22 2.83
C TRP A 276 -16.93 -12.41 4.25
N ARG A 277 -16.29 -11.84 5.28
CA ARG A 277 -16.76 -11.93 6.66
C ARG A 277 -18.21 -11.46 6.78
N LEU A 278 -18.52 -10.32 6.17
CA LEU A 278 -19.82 -9.66 6.24
C LEU A 278 -20.91 -10.34 5.42
N THR A 279 -20.56 -10.83 4.23
CA THR A 279 -21.55 -11.35 3.26
C THR A 279 -21.63 -12.87 3.22
N GLY A 280 -20.57 -13.56 3.63
CA GLY A 280 -20.39 -14.99 3.39
C GLY A 280 -20.14 -15.36 1.92
N ASP A 281 -19.91 -14.38 1.04
CA ASP A 281 -19.79 -14.58 -0.41
C ASP A 281 -18.57 -15.46 -0.76
N PRO A 282 -18.78 -16.66 -1.35
CA PRO A 282 -17.69 -17.55 -1.73
C PRO A 282 -16.75 -16.95 -2.78
N TYR A 283 -17.23 -16.05 -3.64
CA TYR A 283 -16.37 -15.34 -4.60
C TYR A 283 -15.35 -14.47 -3.87
N ALA A 284 -15.81 -13.65 -2.92
CA ALA A 284 -14.92 -12.80 -2.12
C ALA A 284 -13.90 -13.65 -1.34
N ARG A 285 -14.33 -14.83 -0.85
CA ARG A 285 -13.45 -15.79 -0.20
C ARG A 285 -12.37 -16.31 -1.12
N ARG A 286 -12.72 -16.76 -2.34
CA ARG A 286 -11.75 -17.28 -3.30
C ARG A 286 -10.70 -16.23 -3.66
N ILE A 287 -11.12 -15.01 -3.93
CA ILE A 287 -10.19 -13.92 -4.26
C ILE A 287 -9.26 -13.62 -3.08
N ALA A 288 -9.77 -13.62 -1.84
CA ALA A 288 -8.92 -13.48 -0.66
C ALA A 288 -7.91 -14.64 -0.53
N ASP A 289 -8.34 -15.89 -0.69
CA ASP A 289 -7.49 -17.07 -0.61
C ASP A 289 -6.36 -17.02 -1.63
N GLU A 290 -6.69 -16.77 -2.90
CA GLU A 290 -5.74 -16.72 -4.00
C GLU A 290 -4.80 -15.50 -3.92
N THR A 291 -5.26 -14.37 -3.35
CA THR A 291 -4.40 -13.20 -3.12
C THR A 291 -3.40 -13.45 -1.98
N ALA A 292 -3.84 -14.09 -0.88
CA ALA A 292 -2.94 -14.49 0.19
C ALA A 292 -1.88 -15.49 -0.31
N GLU A 293 -2.30 -16.47 -1.13
CA GLU A 293 -1.38 -17.43 -1.74
C GLU A 293 -0.38 -16.73 -2.66
N PHE A 294 -0.82 -15.82 -3.54
CA PHE A 294 0.07 -15.03 -4.40
C PHE A 294 1.13 -14.27 -3.58
N MET A 295 0.71 -13.56 -2.52
CA MET A 295 1.63 -12.80 -1.68
C MET A 295 2.72 -13.72 -1.09
N LEU A 296 2.35 -14.88 -0.55
CA LEU A 296 3.31 -15.77 0.10
C LEU A 296 4.17 -16.55 -0.92
N ARG A 297 3.58 -17.01 -2.02
CA ARG A 297 4.25 -17.83 -3.03
C ARG A 297 5.18 -17.02 -3.92
N ASP A 298 4.71 -15.89 -4.45
CA ASP A 298 5.42 -15.16 -5.50
C ASP A 298 6.27 -14.00 -4.92
N LEU A 299 5.77 -13.34 -3.86
CA LEU A 299 6.49 -12.26 -3.20
C LEU A 299 7.32 -12.74 -1.98
N GLY A 300 7.19 -13.99 -1.55
CA GLY A 300 8.01 -14.56 -0.48
C GLY A 300 9.52 -14.48 -0.77
N THR A 301 10.29 -13.86 0.14
CA THR A 301 11.76 -13.84 0.09
C THR A 301 12.36 -15.01 0.87
N ALA A 302 13.57 -15.42 0.52
CA ALA A 302 14.26 -16.51 1.23
C ALA A 302 14.60 -16.12 2.68
N GLU A 303 14.76 -14.82 2.94
CA GLU A 303 15.11 -14.22 4.23
C GLU A 303 13.89 -13.87 5.09
N GLY A 304 12.70 -14.04 4.54
CA GLY A 304 11.43 -14.12 5.24
C GLY A 304 10.55 -12.91 5.36
N GLY A 305 10.89 -11.84 4.66
CA GLY A 305 9.92 -10.80 4.32
C GLY A 305 9.20 -11.10 3.01
N LEU A 306 8.41 -10.14 2.57
CA LEU A 306 7.81 -10.10 1.24
C LEU A 306 8.49 -9.02 0.41
N ALA A 307 8.80 -9.40 -0.83
CA ALA A 307 9.30 -8.57 -1.91
C ALA A 307 8.31 -7.44 -2.23
N SER A 308 8.82 -6.32 -2.72
CA SER A 308 8.06 -5.08 -2.90
C SER A 308 7.10 -5.18 -4.09
N ALA A 309 7.53 -5.82 -5.18
CA ALA A 309 6.76 -5.92 -6.42
C ALA A 309 7.20 -7.05 -7.37
N LEU A 310 6.34 -7.35 -8.35
CA LEU A 310 6.71 -7.91 -9.64
C LEU A 310 6.65 -6.84 -10.72
N ASP A 311 7.64 -6.84 -11.62
CA ASP A 311 7.76 -5.93 -12.76
C ASP A 311 6.58 -6.07 -13.73
N ALA A 312 6.23 -4.97 -14.42
CA ALA A 312 5.26 -4.99 -15.51
C ALA A 312 5.81 -5.69 -16.77
N ASP A 313 7.13 -5.59 -16.97
CA ASP A 313 7.82 -6.09 -18.15
C ASP A 313 8.43 -7.47 -17.91
N ALA A 314 8.34 -8.33 -18.93
CA ALA A 314 9.09 -9.58 -19.00
C ALA A 314 9.90 -9.60 -20.29
N ALA A 315 11.24 -9.70 -20.18
CA ALA A 315 12.16 -9.56 -21.31
C ALA A 315 11.97 -8.26 -22.11
N GLY A 316 11.66 -7.15 -21.42
CA GLY A 316 11.47 -5.81 -22.01
C GLY A 316 10.15 -5.62 -22.77
N VAL A 317 9.16 -6.49 -22.53
CA VAL A 317 7.83 -6.40 -23.13
C VAL A 317 6.78 -6.47 -22.02
N GLU A 318 5.98 -5.42 -21.88
CA GLU A 318 4.87 -5.34 -20.93
C GLU A 318 3.82 -6.42 -21.22
N GLY A 319 3.39 -7.15 -20.19
CA GLY A 319 2.30 -8.13 -20.31
C GLY A 319 2.63 -9.43 -21.05
N LEU A 320 3.86 -9.63 -21.53
CA LEU A 320 4.29 -10.82 -22.30
C LEU A 320 3.97 -12.15 -21.59
N THR A 321 4.16 -12.19 -20.27
CA THR A 321 3.86 -13.37 -19.45
C THR A 321 2.36 -13.65 -19.37
N TYR A 322 1.53 -12.60 -19.42
CA TYR A 322 0.14 -12.62 -18.98
C TYR A 322 -0.90 -12.68 -20.10
N ALA A 323 -0.59 -12.13 -21.29
CA ALA A 323 -1.53 -12.08 -22.41
C ALA A 323 -1.49 -13.35 -23.28
N TRP A 324 -2.63 -13.72 -23.89
CA TRP A 324 -2.79 -14.96 -24.65
C TRP A 324 -3.48 -14.73 -25.98
N THR A 325 -3.14 -15.54 -26.99
CA THR A 325 -3.91 -15.65 -28.24
C THR A 325 -4.73 -16.94 -28.25
N PRO A 326 -5.79 -17.04 -29.07
CA PRO A 326 -6.54 -18.29 -29.21
C PRO A 326 -5.66 -19.48 -29.60
N ALA A 327 -4.67 -19.25 -30.47
CA ALA A 327 -3.74 -20.28 -30.90
C ALA A 327 -2.88 -20.82 -29.74
N GLN A 328 -2.40 -19.94 -28.87
CA GLN A 328 -1.63 -20.35 -27.68
C GLN A 328 -2.50 -21.12 -26.66
N LEU A 329 -3.78 -20.75 -26.52
CA LEU A 329 -4.71 -21.52 -25.70
C LEU A 329 -4.90 -22.93 -26.26
N THR A 330 -5.15 -23.07 -27.56
CA THR A 330 -5.26 -24.39 -28.22
C THR A 330 -3.96 -25.19 -28.13
N GLU A 331 -2.79 -24.56 -28.23
CA GLU A 331 -1.50 -25.24 -28.07
C GLU A 331 -1.32 -25.81 -26.65
N ALA A 332 -1.65 -25.03 -25.62
CA ALA A 332 -1.52 -25.47 -24.22
C ALA A 332 -2.60 -26.48 -23.80
N LEU A 333 -3.82 -26.30 -24.31
CA LEU A 333 -5.02 -26.97 -23.81
C LEU A 333 -5.58 -28.06 -24.75
N GLY A 334 -5.21 -28.03 -26.03
CA GLY A 334 -5.77 -28.89 -27.07
C GLY A 334 -7.05 -28.33 -27.70
N ASP A 335 -7.60 -29.07 -28.67
CA ASP A 335 -8.70 -28.60 -29.54
C ASP A 335 -10.07 -28.49 -28.85
N ASP A 336 -10.25 -29.08 -27.65
CA ASP A 336 -11.49 -28.98 -26.87
C ASP A 336 -11.40 -27.86 -25.81
N ASP A 337 -10.43 -27.96 -24.90
CA ASP A 337 -10.27 -27.00 -23.80
C ASP A 337 -9.76 -25.63 -24.26
N GLY A 338 -9.01 -25.55 -25.37
CA GLY A 338 -8.51 -24.28 -25.91
C GLY A 338 -9.63 -23.32 -26.29
N PRO A 339 -10.54 -23.69 -27.20
CA PRO A 339 -11.71 -22.88 -27.54
C PRO A 339 -12.64 -22.61 -26.34
N TRP A 340 -12.80 -23.58 -25.44
CA TRP A 340 -13.59 -23.39 -24.22
C TRP A 340 -12.97 -22.32 -23.29
N ALA A 341 -11.65 -22.37 -23.09
CA ALA A 341 -10.93 -21.37 -22.31
C ALA A 341 -10.97 -19.99 -22.98
N ALA A 342 -10.92 -19.93 -24.31
CA ALA A 342 -11.02 -18.67 -25.05
C ALA A 342 -12.39 -17.99 -24.83
N ASP A 343 -13.49 -18.76 -24.83
CA ASP A 343 -14.83 -18.27 -24.48
C ASP A 343 -14.91 -17.83 -23.01
N LEU A 344 -14.38 -18.64 -22.09
CA LEU A 344 -14.40 -18.33 -20.66
C LEU A 344 -13.62 -17.06 -20.31
N PHE A 345 -12.44 -16.88 -20.89
CA PHE A 345 -11.53 -15.78 -20.58
C PHE A 345 -11.59 -14.58 -21.56
N ARG A 346 -12.55 -14.60 -22.50
CA ARG A 346 -12.72 -13.57 -23.55
C ARG A 346 -11.48 -13.35 -24.42
N VAL A 347 -10.78 -14.42 -24.77
CA VAL A 347 -9.63 -14.35 -25.68
C VAL A 347 -10.14 -14.40 -27.12
N THR A 348 -9.89 -13.33 -27.89
CA THR A 348 -10.39 -13.18 -29.26
C THR A 348 -9.25 -13.16 -30.27
N ALA A 349 -9.58 -13.34 -31.56
CA ALA A 349 -8.58 -13.26 -32.64
C ALA A 349 -8.14 -11.81 -32.94
N GLU A 350 -8.96 -10.81 -32.60
CA GLU A 350 -8.60 -9.39 -32.72
C GLU A 350 -7.68 -8.94 -31.58
N GLY A 351 -7.77 -9.62 -30.43
CA GLY A 351 -7.07 -9.23 -29.21
C GLY A 351 -7.79 -8.12 -28.45
N THR A 352 -7.49 -8.02 -27.16
CA THR A 352 -7.84 -6.86 -26.32
C THR A 352 -6.59 -6.08 -25.89
N PHE A 353 -5.41 -6.56 -26.26
CA PHE A 353 -4.09 -6.04 -25.95
C PHE A 353 -3.19 -6.11 -27.19
N GLU A 354 -1.95 -5.65 -27.05
CA GLU A 354 -0.99 -5.52 -28.14
C GLU A 354 -0.78 -6.83 -28.91
N HIS A 355 -0.41 -6.68 -30.19
CA HIS A 355 -0.10 -7.79 -31.10
C HIS A 355 -1.19 -8.86 -31.25
N GLY A 356 -2.47 -8.49 -31.06
CA GLY A 356 -3.60 -9.40 -31.20
C GLY A 356 -3.75 -10.40 -30.04
N SER A 357 -3.11 -10.13 -28.92
CA SER A 357 -3.26 -10.89 -27.68
C SER A 357 -4.43 -10.35 -26.84
N SER A 358 -4.94 -11.15 -25.92
CA SER A 358 -5.96 -10.74 -24.95
C SER A 358 -5.48 -10.94 -23.53
N VAL A 359 -5.80 -9.98 -22.67
CA VAL A 359 -5.73 -10.17 -21.21
C VAL A 359 -6.91 -11.04 -20.78
N LEU A 360 -6.66 -12.01 -19.91
CA LEU A 360 -7.69 -12.93 -19.45
C LEU A 360 -8.69 -12.19 -18.55
N VAL A 361 -9.96 -12.23 -18.93
CA VAL A 361 -11.10 -11.67 -18.16
C VAL A 361 -12.10 -12.78 -17.92
N LEU A 362 -12.48 -13.04 -16.68
CA LEU A 362 -13.44 -14.09 -16.38
C LEU A 362 -14.87 -13.68 -16.78
N ALA A 363 -15.35 -14.22 -17.89
CA ALA A 363 -16.62 -13.81 -18.51
C ALA A 363 -17.87 -14.29 -17.75
N ARG A 364 -17.73 -15.31 -16.90
CA ARG A 364 -18.83 -16.01 -16.23
C ARG A 364 -18.50 -16.25 -14.77
N ASP A 365 -19.54 -16.35 -13.96
CA ASP A 365 -19.38 -16.77 -12.57
C ASP A 365 -19.02 -18.25 -12.52
N ILE A 366 -17.80 -18.56 -12.07
CA ILE A 366 -17.37 -19.95 -11.90
C ILE A 366 -17.67 -20.47 -10.49
N ASP A 367 -17.76 -19.58 -9.49
CA ASP A 367 -17.92 -19.95 -8.08
C ASP A 367 -19.32 -20.51 -7.80
N ALA A 368 -20.32 -20.03 -8.54
CA ALA A 368 -21.69 -20.52 -8.50
C ALA A 368 -22.04 -21.55 -9.60
N ALA A 369 -21.05 -21.99 -10.39
CA ALA A 369 -21.29 -22.91 -11.50
C ALA A 369 -21.49 -24.38 -11.04
N ASP A 370 -21.98 -25.21 -11.95
CA ASP A 370 -22.06 -26.65 -11.70
C ASP A 370 -20.68 -27.27 -11.40
N PRO A 371 -20.58 -28.25 -10.49
CA PRO A 371 -19.29 -28.78 -10.01
C PRO A 371 -18.36 -29.30 -11.13
N GLY A 372 -18.93 -29.83 -12.22
CA GLY A 372 -18.16 -30.28 -13.38
C GLY A 372 -17.43 -29.13 -14.08
N LEU A 373 -18.06 -27.95 -14.18
CA LEU A 373 -17.43 -26.77 -14.76
C LEU A 373 -16.31 -26.23 -13.86
N VAL A 374 -16.51 -26.25 -12.53
CA VAL A 374 -15.50 -25.83 -11.56
C VAL A 374 -14.26 -26.71 -11.63
N VAL A 375 -14.44 -28.04 -11.71
CA VAL A 375 -13.33 -28.98 -11.90
C VAL A 375 -12.60 -28.72 -13.22
N ARG A 376 -13.33 -28.59 -14.33
CA ARG A 376 -12.74 -28.28 -15.65
C ARG A 376 -11.96 -26.97 -15.63
N TRP A 377 -12.50 -25.93 -14.99
CA TRP A 377 -11.80 -24.65 -14.83
C TRP A 377 -10.50 -24.80 -14.05
N GLY A 378 -10.50 -25.54 -12.94
CA GLY A 378 -9.28 -25.80 -12.16
C GLY A 378 -8.20 -26.53 -12.96
N GLU A 379 -8.59 -27.54 -13.75
CA GLU A 379 -7.68 -28.27 -14.63
C GLU A 379 -7.11 -27.36 -15.74
N VAL A 380 -7.95 -26.57 -16.40
CA VAL A 380 -7.54 -25.59 -17.42
C VAL A 380 -6.61 -24.54 -16.84
N ARG A 381 -6.95 -23.99 -15.68
CA ARG A 381 -6.12 -23.00 -14.98
C ARG A 381 -4.74 -23.55 -14.66
N THR A 382 -4.66 -24.78 -14.16
CA THR A 382 -3.39 -25.46 -13.84
C THR A 382 -2.52 -25.65 -15.09
N ARG A 383 -3.10 -26.15 -16.19
CA ARG A 383 -2.36 -26.36 -17.44
C ARG A 383 -1.89 -25.04 -18.07
N LEU A 384 -2.69 -23.98 -17.98
CA LEU A 384 -2.28 -22.65 -18.43
C LEU A 384 -1.18 -22.06 -17.56
N LEU A 385 -1.21 -22.28 -16.24
CA LEU A 385 -0.11 -21.90 -15.34
C LEU A 385 1.19 -22.62 -15.71
N ASP A 386 1.13 -23.94 -15.96
CA ASP A 386 2.30 -24.73 -16.38
C ASP A 386 2.88 -24.22 -17.70
N ALA A 387 2.02 -23.93 -18.67
CA ALA A 387 2.43 -23.33 -19.93
C ALA A 387 3.00 -21.92 -19.74
N ARG A 388 2.44 -21.13 -18.82
CA ARG A 388 2.93 -19.79 -18.48
C ARG A 388 4.31 -19.82 -17.83
N ALA A 389 4.60 -20.82 -17.01
CA ALA A 389 5.90 -20.96 -16.35
C ALA A 389 7.06 -21.15 -17.35
N GLY A 390 6.77 -21.64 -18.58
CA GLY A 390 7.74 -21.73 -19.67
C GLY A 390 7.98 -20.42 -20.43
N ARG A 391 7.23 -19.35 -20.14
CA ARG A 391 7.40 -18.02 -20.75
C ARG A 391 8.42 -17.20 -19.96
N PRO A 392 8.98 -16.12 -20.54
CA PRO A 392 9.68 -15.09 -19.76
C PRO A 392 8.80 -14.65 -18.58
N GLN A 393 9.39 -14.55 -17.40
CA GLN A 393 8.71 -14.11 -16.18
C GLN A 393 9.12 -12.67 -15.85
N PRO A 394 8.23 -11.88 -15.23
CA PRO A 394 8.60 -10.56 -14.74
C PRO A 394 9.69 -10.67 -13.68
N ALA A 395 10.57 -9.68 -13.64
CA ALA A 395 11.55 -9.58 -12.57
C ALA A 395 10.85 -9.29 -11.24
N ARG A 396 11.45 -9.76 -10.14
CA ARG A 396 10.98 -9.46 -8.79
C ARG A 396 11.86 -8.37 -8.19
N ASP A 397 11.25 -7.31 -7.69
CA ASP A 397 11.93 -6.36 -6.80
C ASP A 397 11.90 -6.96 -5.39
N ASP A 398 13.01 -7.60 -5.02
CA ASP A 398 13.18 -8.36 -3.77
C ASP A 398 13.48 -7.49 -2.54
N LYS A 399 13.36 -6.15 -2.65
CA LYS A 399 13.38 -5.28 -1.48
C LYS A 399 12.21 -5.59 -0.55
N VAL A 400 12.51 -5.66 0.74
CA VAL A 400 11.51 -5.70 1.82
C VAL A 400 11.32 -4.27 2.32
N VAL A 401 10.18 -3.66 2.01
CA VAL A 401 9.79 -2.32 2.51
C VAL A 401 8.98 -2.49 3.79
N ALA A 402 9.38 -1.79 4.86
CA ALA A 402 8.85 -1.94 6.21
C ALA A 402 7.34 -1.65 6.28
N SER A 403 6.88 -0.50 5.78
CA SER A 403 5.45 -0.16 5.75
C SER A 403 4.61 -1.19 5.00
N TRP A 404 5.07 -1.64 3.83
CA TRP A 404 4.32 -2.57 2.97
C TRP A 404 4.22 -3.97 3.57
N ASN A 405 5.31 -4.43 4.20
CA ASN A 405 5.29 -5.67 4.97
C ASN A 405 4.43 -5.54 6.24
N GLY A 406 4.38 -4.37 6.88
CA GLY A 406 3.45 -4.10 7.98
C GLY A 406 1.97 -4.19 7.55
N LEU A 407 1.63 -3.62 6.40
CA LEU A 407 0.29 -3.79 5.79
C LEU A 407 -0.02 -5.26 5.51
N ALA A 408 0.96 -5.99 4.95
CA ALA A 408 0.81 -7.41 4.64
C ALA A 408 0.61 -8.26 5.91
N VAL A 409 1.39 -8.05 6.97
CA VAL A 409 1.23 -8.75 8.26
C VAL A 409 -0.15 -8.51 8.83
N THR A 410 -0.64 -7.27 8.83
CA THR A 410 -2.00 -6.94 9.29
C THR A 410 -3.06 -7.69 8.49
N ALA A 411 -2.95 -7.69 7.15
CA ALA A 411 -3.90 -8.38 6.27
C ALA A 411 -3.86 -9.91 6.43
N LEU A 412 -2.67 -10.51 6.49
CA LEU A 412 -2.47 -11.95 6.66
C LEU A 412 -2.92 -12.40 8.06
N ALA A 413 -2.71 -11.58 9.09
CA ALA A 413 -3.21 -11.86 10.44
C ALA A 413 -4.74 -11.93 10.45
N GLU A 414 -5.43 -10.89 9.97
CA GLU A 414 -6.89 -10.87 9.89
C GLU A 414 -7.45 -12.03 9.05
N TYR A 415 -6.83 -12.28 7.89
CA TYR A 415 -7.18 -13.40 7.02
C TYR A 415 -7.02 -14.74 7.74
N SER A 416 -5.87 -14.99 8.38
CA SER A 416 -5.57 -16.27 9.03
C SER A 416 -6.56 -16.59 10.16
N ILE A 417 -6.97 -15.57 10.91
CA ILE A 417 -7.97 -15.68 11.98
C ILE A 417 -9.32 -16.10 11.40
N LEU A 418 -9.81 -15.39 10.39
CA LEU A 418 -11.15 -15.60 9.85
C LEU A 418 -11.25 -16.90 9.04
N THR A 419 -10.16 -17.33 8.43
CA THR A 419 -10.10 -18.56 7.63
C THR A 419 -9.67 -19.79 8.43
N GLY A 420 -9.02 -19.60 9.58
CA GLY A 420 -8.40 -20.68 10.36
C GLY A 420 -7.09 -21.21 9.76
N SER A 421 -6.45 -20.46 8.85
CA SER A 421 -5.23 -20.90 8.18
C SER A 421 -3.99 -20.79 9.07
N ALA A 422 -3.56 -21.93 9.63
CA ALA A 422 -2.36 -22.00 10.46
C ALA A 422 -1.08 -21.62 9.69
N HIS A 423 -0.95 -22.02 8.42
CA HIS A 423 0.20 -21.66 7.59
C HIS A 423 0.32 -20.14 7.43
N VAL A 424 -0.78 -19.46 7.08
CA VAL A 424 -0.75 -18.01 6.86
C VAL A 424 -0.51 -17.26 8.17
N ARG A 425 -1.03 -17.76 9.30
CA ARG A 425 -0.72 -17.23 10.63
C ARG A 425 0.79 -17.31 10.90
N ASP A 426 1.38 -18.47 10.70
CA ASP A 426 2.80 -18.69 11.01
C ASP A 426 3.71 -17.85 10.09
N GLU A 427 3.32 -17.62 8.83
CA GLU A 427 4.00 -16.69 7.93
C GLU A 427 3.87 -15.22 8.38
N ALA A 428 2.69 -14.78 8.83
CA ALA A 428 2.50 -13.43 9.36
C ALA A 428 3.41 -13.18 10.58
N LEU A 429 3.56 -14.17 11.48
CA LEU A 429 4.49 -14.10 12.62
C LEU A 429 5.95 -14.00 12.16
N ARG A 430 6.33 -14.79 11.16
CA ARG A 430 7.70 -14.80 10.62
C ARG A 430 8.07 -13.46 9.98
N ILE A 431 7.17 -12.87 9.20
CA ILE A 431 7.37 -11.56 8.57
C ILE A 431 7.46 -10.47 9.65
N ALA A 432 6.60 -10.51 10.67
CA ALA A 432 6.67 -9.57 11.79
C ALA A 432 7.99 -9.67 12.56
N GLU A 433 8.53 -10.88 12.74
CA GLU A 433 9.84 -11.06 13.39
C GLU A 433 10.98 -10.50 12.53
N VAL A 434 10.90 -10.61 11.20
CA VAL A 434 11.84 -9.95 10.29
C VAL A 434 11.81 -8.43 10.46
N LEU A 435 10.62 -7.82 10.55
CA LEU A 435 10.50 -6.39 10.81
C LEU A 435 11.13 -6.01 12.17
N ALA A 436 10.81 -6.75 13.23
CA ALA A 436 11.31 -6.47 14.57
C ALA A 436 12.83 -6.63 14.71
N THR A 437 13.43 -7.62 14.03
CA THR A 437 14.85 -7.96 14.22
C THR A 437 15.78 -7.30 13.21
N ARG A 438 15.29 -6.99 12.01
CA ARG A 438 16.10 -6.44 10.92
C ARG A 438 15.84 -4.96 10.68
N HIS A 439 14.59 -4.52 10.78
CA HIS A 439 14.22 -3.14 10.46
C HIS A 439 14.23 -2.22 11.69
N VAL A 440 14.02 -2.73 12.91
CA VAL A 440 14.18 -1.92 14.12
C VAL A 440 15.64 -1.92 14.55
N VAL A 441 16.33 -0.80 14.32
CA VAL A 441 17.76 -0.62 14.63
C VAL A 441 17.91 0.56 15.58
N GLY A 442 18.40 0.31 16.79
CA GLY A 442 18.59 1.37 17.80
C GLY A 442 17.29 2.07 18.21
N GLY A 443 16.16 1.35 18.21
CA GLY A 443 14.84 1.91 18.53
C GLY A 443 14.19 2.75 17.41
N ARG A 444 14.79 2.78 16.21
CA ARG A 444 14.25 3.47 15.04
C ARG A 444 14.08 2.50 13.88
N LEU A 445 13.14 2.77 12.98
CA LEU A 445 12.93 1.93 11.80
C LEU A 445 13.92 2.29 10.69
N ARG A 446 14.40 1.27 10.00
CA ARG A 446 14.98 1.35 8.65
C ARG A 446 13.91 0.96 7.65
N ARG A 447 13.79 1.72 6.57
CA ARG A 447 12.69 1.56 5.62
C ARG A 447 12.81 0.29 4.81
N VAL A 448 14.02 -0.05 4.36
CA VAL A 448 14.24 -1.15 3.42
C VAL A 448 15.28 -2.14 3.92
N SER A 449 15.13 -3.40 3.51
CA SER A 449 16.20 -4.40 3.55
C SER A 449 16.18 -5.24 2.27
N ARG A 450 17.30 -5.84 1.91
CA ARG A 450 17.44 -6.69 0.72
C ARG A 450 18.51 -7.75 0.98
N ASP A 451 18.27 -8.98 0.53
CA ASP A 451 19.17 -10.12 0.77
C ASP A 451 19.58 -10.29 2.25
N GLY A 452 18.64 -9.99 3.15
CA GLY A 452 18.83 -10.09 4.60
C GLY A 452 19.64 -8.94 5.21
N VAL A 453 20.09 -7.97 4.42
CA VAL A 453 20.86 -6.80 4.85
C VAL A 453 19.94 -5.60 4.96
N VAL A 454 19.96 -4.94 6.13
CA VAL A 454 19.23 -3.69 6.35
C VAL A 454 19.86 -2.55 5.55
N GLY A 455 19.04 -1.75 4.87
CA GLY A 455 19.48 -0.61 4.09
C GLY A 455 19.70 0.65 4.92
N GLU A 456 20.39 1.62 4.33
CA GLU A 456 20.62 2.94 4.92
C GLU A 456 19.35 3.83 5.02
N PRO A 457 18.35 3.78 4.12
CA PRO A 457 17.17 4.64 4.24
C PRO A 457 16.46 4.49 5.59
N VAL A 458 16.27 5.62 6.28
CA VAL A 458 15.56 5.69 7.56
C VAL A 458 14.04 5.59 7.34
N GLY A 459 13.33 5.04 8.31
CA GLY A 459 11.88 4.93 8.27
C GLY A 459 11.18 6.29 8.31
N VAL A 460 10.16 6.45 7.48
CA VAL A 460 9.24 7.59 7.50
C VAL A 460 7.99 7.26 8.32
N LEU A 461 7.12 8.23 8.58
CA LEU A 461 5.95 8.07 9.46
C LEU A 461 5.06 6.88 9.07
N GLU A 462 4.89 6.64 7.76
CA GLU A 462 4.18 5.47 7.21
C GLU A 462 4.74 4.14 7.75
N ASP A 463 6.08 4.00 7.82
CA ASP A 463 6.73 2.79 8.33
C ASP A 463 6.39 2.56 9.80
N TYR A 464 6.40 3.63 10.61
CA TYR A 464 6.05 3.54 12.03
C TYR A 464 4.59 3.12 12.23
N GLY A 465 3.65 3.77 11.52
CA GLY A 465 2.23 3.45 11.64
C GLY A 465 1.90 2.03 11.20
N CYS A 466 2.35 1.62 10.01
CA CYS A 466 2.04 0.31 9.46
C CYS A 466 2.70 -0.84 10.24
N VAL A 467 3.95 -0.67 10.69
CA VAL A 467 4.64 -1.71 11.48
C VAL A 467 4.10 -1.80 12.91
N ALA A 468 3.73 -0.67 13.53
CA ALA A 468 3.06 -0.70 14.83
C ALA A 468 1.70 -1.40 14.73
N GLU A 469 0.87 -1.10 13.72
CA GLU A 469 -0.40 -1.82 13.51
C GLU A 469 -0.17 -3.32 13.30
N ALA A 470 0.87 -3.70 12.56
CA ALA A 470 1.25 -5.10 12.35
C ALA A 470 1.59 -5.82 13.66
N PHE A 471 2.40 -5.20 14.52
CA PHE A 471 2.74 -5.77 15.82
C PHE A 471 1.49 -5.88 16.72
N LEU A 472 0.56 -4.93 16.65
CA LEU A 472 -0.71 -5.02 17.37
C LEU A 472 -1.62 -6.13 16.83
N ALA A 473 -1.62 -6.38 15.51
CA ALA A 473 -2.32 -7.51 14.93
C ALA A 473 -1.71 -8.85 15.39
N VAL A 474 -0.38 -8.93 15.49
CA VAL A 474 0.32 -10.10 16.02
C VAL A 474 0.10 -10.30 17.52
N HIS A 475 0.02 -9.22 18.30
CA HIS A 475 -0.35 -9.29 19.71
C HIS A 475 -1.74 -9.92 19.88
N GLN A 476 -2.71 -9.51 19.06
CA GLN A 476 -4.06 -10.08 19.05
C GLN A 476 -4.09 -11.57 18.64
N LEU A 477 -3.19 -11.99 17.74
CA LEU A 477 -3.03 -13.39 17.34
C LEU A 477 -2.48 -14.29 18.46
N THR A 478 -1.59 -13.76 19.29
CA THR A 478 -0.70 -14.57 20.14
C THR A 478 -0.93 -14.36 21.65
N ALA A 479 -1.56 -13.25 22.02
CA ALA A 479 -1.57 -12.72 23.39
C ALA A 479 -0.15 -12.61 23.99
N ASP A 480 0.88 -12.43 23.17
CA ASP A 480 2.25 -12.23 23.65
C ASP A 480 2.53 -10.72 23.81
N ALA A 481 2.92 -10.34 25.02
CA ALA A 481 3.17 -8.97 25.43
C ALA A 481 4.33 -8.33 24.65
N VAL A 482 5.28 -9.13 24.17
CA VAL A 482 6.45 -8.61 23.42
C VAL A 482 6.04 -7.77 22.21
N TRP A 483 4.93 -8.14 21.56
CA TRP A 483 4.43 -7.42 20.39
C TRP A 483 3.73 -6.12 20.75
N LEU A 484 3.05 -6.08 21.91
CA LEU A 484 2.46 -4.85 22.43
C LEU A 484 3.56 -3.86 22.83
N ASP A 485 4.61 -4.34 23.50
CA ASP A 485 5.77 -3.52 23.89
C ASP A 485 6.52 -2.99 22.65
N ARG A 486 6.78 -3.84 21.65
CA ARG A 486 7.40 -3.42 20.38
C ARG A 486 6.57 -2.37 19.64
N ALA A 487 5.24 -2.50 19.66
CA ALA A 487 4.36 -1.49 19.09
C ALA A 487 4.45 -0.16 19.85
N ARG A 488 4.46 -0.22 21.19
CA ARG A 488 4.63 0.96 22.05
C ARG A 488 5.90 1.73 21.71
N ASP A 489 7.03 1.04 21.63
CA ASP A 489 8.34 1.66 21.36
C ASP A 489 8.32 2.46 20.04
N LEU A 490 7.67 1.92 19.00
CA LEU A 490 7.52 2.60 17.72
C LEU A 490 6.57 3.80 17.81
N LEU A 491 5.44 3.66 18.53
CA LEU A 491 4.50 4.76 18.73
C LEU A 491 5.12 5.90 19.52
N ASP A 492 5.88 5.59 20.56
CA ASP A 492 6.60 6.58 21.38
C ASP A 492 7.65 7.33 20.55
N ALA A 493 8.41 6.61 19.73
CA ALA A 493 9.35 7.24 18.79
C ALA A 493 8.64 8.13 17.76
N ALA A 494 7.49 7.69 17.23
CA ALA A 494 6.71 8.47 16.28
C ALA A 494 6.17 9.77 16.91
N LEU A 495 5.58 9.67 18.11
CA LEU A 495 5.04 10.80 18.86
C LEU A 495 6.12 11.79 19.32
N ALA A 496 7.36 11.34 19.50
CA ALA A 496 8.48 12.20 19.85
C ALA A 496 9.03 12.98 18.64
N HIS A 497 9.20 12.32 17.51
CA HIS A 497 10.02 12.85 16.41
C HIS A 497 9.24 13.44 15.23
N PHE A 498 7.98 13.03 15.04
CA PHE A 498 7.17 13.45 13.89
C PHE A 498 6.12 14.55 14.14
N PRO A 499 5.81 15.02 15.38
CA PRO A 499 4.69 15.93 15.56
C PRO A 499 4.93 17.30 14.93
N THR A 500 3.87 17.92 14.40
CA THR A 500 3.86 19.32 13.96
C THR A 500 3.71 20.31 15.14
N GLY A 501 3.38 19.79 16.32
CA GLY A 501 3.05 20.57 17.52
C GLY A 501 1.59 20.98 17.63
N ASP A 502 0.77 20.65 16.63
CA ASP A 502 -0.62 21.10 16.53
C ASP A 502 -1.61 19.94 16.31
N GLY A 503 -1.17 18.71 16.55
CA GLY A 503 -1.96 17.48 16.40
C GLY A 503 -1.69 16.75 15.08
N GLY A 504 -1.07 17.41 14.10
CA GLY A 504 -0.60 16.77 12.88
C GLY A 504 0.78 16.12 13.03
N PHE A 505 1.22 15.47 11.96
CA PHE A 505 2.54 14.85 11.87
C PHE A 505 3.20 15.18 10.52
N TYR A 506 4.52 15.33 10.55
CA TYR A 506 5.36 15.31 9.36
C TYR A 506 5.64 13.87 8.93
N ASP A 507 5.97 13.65 7.66
CA ASP A 507 6.31 12.32 7.13
C ASP A 507 7.74 11.91 7.47
N THR A 508 8.64 12.87 7.72
CA THR A 508 10.04 12.63 8.13
C THR A 508 10.24 13.03 9.59
N ALA A 509 11.21 12.42 10.27
CA ALA A 509 11.57 12.77 11.63
C ALA A 509 12.25 14.15 11.72
N ASP A 510 12.25 14.78 12.89
CA ASP A 510 12.86 16.09 13.13
C ASP A 510 14.40 16.07 13.09
N ASP A 511 14.98 14.89 13.28
CA ASP A 511 16.39 14.57 13.21
C ASP A 511 16.83 13.92 11.89
N ALA A 512 15.93 13.81 10.90
CA ALA A 512 16.24 13.29 9.57
C ALA A 512 17.06 14.27 8.72
N GLU A 513 17.54 13.78 7.57
CA GLU A 513 18.18 14.60 6.55
C GLU A 513 17.27 15.79 6.17
N ARG A 514 17.84 17.00 6.09
CA ARG A 514 17.06 18.20 5.78
C ARG A 514 16.82 18.30 4.28
N LEU A 515 15.55 18.19 3.89
CA LEU A 515 15.08 18.50 2.55
C LEU A 515 14.65 19.97 2.44
N VAL A 516 14.33 20.40 1.20
CA VAL A 516 13.85 21.75 0.89
C VAL A 516 12.63 22.15 1.72
N THR A 517 11.72 21.20 1.94
CA THR A 517 10.62 21.29 2.89
C THR A 517 10.50 19.97 3.66
N ARG A 518 9.91 20.01 4.86
CA ARG A 518 9.58 18.79 5.61
C ARG A 518 8.17 18.33 5.19
N PRO A 519 8.01 17.23 4.46
CA PRO A 519 6.69 16.79 4.00
C PRO A 519 5.76 16.41 5.16
N ALA A 520 4.46 16.63 4.95
CA ALA A 520 3.37 16.32 5.88
C ALA A 520 2.09 16.10 5.07
N ASP A 521 2.08 15.09 4.19
CA ASP A 521 0.94 14.78 3.34
C ASP A 521 -0.12 13.99 4.12
N PRO A 522 -1.31 14.55 4.39
CA PRO A 522 -2.35 13.82 5.11
C PRO A 522 -3.21 12.94 4.19
N THR A 523 -2.91 12.90 2.89
CA THR A 523 -3.75 12.22 1.89
C THR A 523 -3.32 10.78 1.65
N ASP A 524 -4.31 9.90 1.66
CA ASP A 524 -4.16 8.50 1.26
C ASP A 524 -4.05 8.42 -0.27
N ASN A 525 -3.10 7.62 -0.75
CA ASN A 525 -2.85 7.42 -2.19
C ASN A 525 -2.83 5.92 -2.52
N ALA A 526 -1.77 5.39 -3.13
CA ALA A 526 -1.58 3.95 -3.30
C ALA A 526 -1.40 3.22 -1.95
N THR A 527 -0.93 3.93 -0.93
CA THR A 527 -0.85 3.47 0.45
C THR A 527 -1.51 4.48 1.39
N PRO A 528 -1.85 4.08 2.64
CA PRO A 528 -2.27 5.04 3.64
C PRO A 528 -1.20 6.12 3.86
N SER A 529 -1.61 7.36 4.10
CA SER A 529 -0.66 8.39 4.54
C SER A 529 0.00 7.99 5.87
N GLY A 530 1.16 8.55 6.18
CA GLY A 530 1.80 8.33 7.47
C GLY A 530 0.88 8.69 8.64
N LEU A 531 0.12 9.78 8.50
CA LEU A 531 -0.87 10.21 9.49
C LEU A 531 -1.99 9.17 9.64
N SER A 532 -2.59 8.71 8.55
CA SER A 532 -3.65 7.70 8.57
C SER A 532 -3.17 6.38 9.21
N ALA A 533 -1.97 5.92 8.85
CA ALA A 533 -1.37 4.71 9.37
C ALA A 533 -1.06 4.82 10.88
N LEU A 534 -0.47 5.94 11.31
CA LEU A 534 -0.19 6.18 12.72
C LEU A 534 -1.49 6.26 13.54
N CYS A 535 -2.52 6.93 13.04
CA CYS A 535 -3.84 6.97 13.67
C CYS A 535 -4.42 5.57 13.88
N ALA A 536 -4.31 4.67 12.89
CA ALA A 536 -4.78 3.30 13.01
C ALA A 536 -4.09 2.56 14.18
N ALA A 537 -2.77 2.67 14.26
CA ALA A 537 -1.98 2.05 15.32
C ALA A 537 -2.24 2.66 16.70
N LEU A 538 -2.37 3.99 16.80
CA LEU A 538 -2.68 4.69 18.06
C LEU A 538 -4.05 4.29 18.62
N VAL A 539 -5.08 4.23 17.76
CA VAL A 539 -6.44 3.80 18.17
C VAL A 539 -6.41 2.35 18.67
N ALA A 540 -5.75 1.45 17.94
CA ALA A 540 -5.64 0.05 18.32
C ALA A 540 -4.83 -0.14 19.62
N TYR A 541 -3.69 0.55 19.75
CA TYR A 541 -2.85 0.48 20.95
C TYR A 541 -3.59 0.99 22.17
N ALA A 542 -4.28 2.12 22.08
CA ALA A 542 -5.05 2.67 23.19
C ALA A 542 -6.13 1.69 23.69
N ALA A 543 -6.79 0.98 22.76
CA ALA A 543 -7.79 -0.03 23.10
C ALA A 543 -7.17 -1.30 23.73
N LEU A 544 -5.98 -1.72 23.28
CA LEU A 544 -5.28 -2.90 23.81
C LEU A 544 -4.60 -2.65 25.17
N SER A 545 -4.03 -1.46 25.35
CA SER A 545 -3.24 -1.09 26.53
C SER A 545 -4.07 -0.43 27.64
N GLY A 546 -5.15 0.27 27.26
CA GLY A 546 -5.91 1.14 28.14
C GLY A 546 -5.24 2.46 28.48
N GLU A 547 -4.19 2.86 27.75
CA GLU A 547 -3.47 4.12 27.97
C GLU A 547 -4.14 5.30 27.21
N PRO A 548 -4.79 6.26 27.90
CA PRO A 548 -5.62 7.28 27.24
C PRO A 548 -4.84 8.29 26.38
N SER A 549 -3.55 8.52 26.68
CA SER A 549 -2.72 9.48 25.94
C SER A 549 -2.59 9.15 24.45
N TYR A 550 -2.53 7.87 24.09
CA TYR A 550 -2.47 7.45 22.69
C TYR A 550 -3.81 7.69 21.99
N ARG A 551 -4.93 7.54 22.71
CA ARG A 551 -6.26 7.89 22.19
C ARG A 551 -6.37 9.40 21.94
N GLU A 552 -5.91 10.22 22.89
CA GLU A 552 -5.90 11.68 22.73
C GLU A 552 -5.05 12.12 21.53
N ALA A 553 -3.89 11.50 21.32
CA ALA A 553 -3.06 11.73 20.15
C ALA A 553 -3.76 11.34 18.84
N ALA A 554 -4.43 10.18 18.80
CA ALA A 554 -5.20 9.74 17.65
C ALA A 554 -6.35 10.71 17.32
N ASP A 555 -7.12 11.14 18.33
CA ASP A 555 -8.25 12.05 18.14
C ASP A 555 -7.77 13.43 17.65
N ALA A 556 -6.63 13.91 18.15
CA ALA A 556 -6.01 15.16 17.69
C ALA A 556 -5.59 15.09 16.21
N ALA A 557 -4.99 13.98 15.79
CA ALA A 557 -4.55 13.76 14.42
C ALA A 557 -5.73 13.49 13.46
N LEU A 558 -6.74 12.74 13.88
CA LEU A 558 -7.97 12.58 13.10
C LEU A 558 -8.67 13.93 12.87
N ALA A 559 -8.61 14.85 13.84
CA ALA A 559 -9.18 16.18 13.68
C ALA A 559 -8.49 17.03 12.60
N THR A 560 -7.20 16.79 12.31
CA THR A 560 -6.49 17.52 11.24
C THR A 560 -6.85 17.01 9.84
N VAL A 561 -7.20 15.73 9.70
CA VAL A 561 -7.62 15.12 8.42
C VAL A 561 -9.15 15.15 8.21
N GLY A 562 -9.93 15.47 9.24
CA GLY A 562 -11.39 15.63 9.18
C GLY A 562 -11.92 16.46 7.98
N PRO A 563 -11.32 17.62 7.64
CA PRO A 563 -11.71 18.36 6.44
C PRO A 563 -11.49 17.60 5.13
N VAL A 564 -10.41 16.82 5.02
CA VAL A 564 -10.12 15.98 3.84
C VAL A 564 -11.13 14.85 3.75
N ILE A 565 -11.45 14.19 4.87
CA ILE A 565 -12.52 13.17 4.95
C ILE A 565 -13.85 13.73 4.41
N GLY A 566 -14.24 14.92 4.85
CA GLY A 566 -15.52 15.51 4.45
C GLY A 566 -15.58 15.99 3.00
N SER A 567 -14.46 16.46 2.43
CA SER A 567 -14.43 17.12 1.12
C SER A 567 -13.87 16.25 -0.01
N HIS A 568 -12.93 15.38 0.30
CA HIS A 568 -12.18 14.55 -0.65
C HIS A 568 -12.02 13.11 -0.13
N PRO A 569 -13.12 12.40 0.20
CA PRO A 569 -13.08 11.11 0.90
C PRO A 569 -12.32 10.01 0.14
N ARG A 570 -12.16 10.11 -1.18
CA ARG A 570 -11.33 9.18 -1.97
C ARG A 570 -9.86 9.16 -1.53
N TYR A 571 -9.35 10.29 -1.04
CA TYR A 571 -7.97 10.46 -0.60
C TYR A 571 -7.84 10.45 0.93
N ALA A 572 -8.82 9.92 1.64
CA ALA A 572 -8.79 9.76 3.09
C ALA A 572 -9.51 8.48 3.53
N GLY A 573 -9.50 7.44 2.68
CA GLY A 573 -10.25 6.21 2.91
C GLY A 573 -9.77 5.46 4.16
N TYR A 574 -8.46 5.41 4.43
CA TYR A 574 -7.94 4.75 5.61
C TYR A 574 -8.20 5.58 6.86
N ALA A 575 -7.95 6.89 6.81
CA ALA A 575 -8.31 7.80 7.90
C ALA A 575 -9.82 7.72 8.24
N ALA A 576 -10.70 7.67 7.24
CA ALA A 576 -12.14 7.53 7.42
C ALA A 576 -12.51 6.15 8.01
N ALA A 577 -11.85 5.08 7.57
CA ALA A 577 -12.01 3.75 8.17
C ALA A 577 -11.59 3.74 9.65
N VAL A 578 -10.47 4.38 10.01
CA VAL A 578 -10.02 4.52 11.40
C VAL A 578 -11.00 5.39 12.20
N ALA A 579 -11.48 6.48 11.62
CA ALA A 579 -12.47 7.35 12.22
C ALA A 579 -13.80 6.64 12.54
N GLU A 580 -14.25 5.71 11.68
CA GLU A 580 -15.42 4.85 11.95
C GLU A 580 -15.21 3.99 13.22
N ALA A 581 -14.01 3.43 13.39
CA ALA A 581 -13.66 2.64 14.57
C ALA A 581 -13.55 3.51 15.84
N ALA A 582 -12.88 4.67 15.73
CA ALA A 582 -12.70 5.61 16.84
C ALA A 582 -14.03 6.19 17.34
N LEU A 583 -14.95 6.51 16.41
CA LEU A 583 -16.26 7.07 16.72
C LEU A 583 -17.17 6.08 17.45
N THR A 584 -17.14 4.82 17.03
CA THR A 584 -17.92 3.75 17.67
C THR A 584 -17.39 3.45 19.09
N GLY A 585 -16.16 3.88 19.38
CA GLY A 585 -15.35 3.32 20.45
C GLY A 585 -14.93 1.92 20.02
N PRO A 586 -13.64 1.67 19.69
CA PRO A 586 -13.24 0.34 19.27
C PRO A 586 -13.68 -0.64 20.35
N TYR A 587 -14.40 -1.69 19.97
CA TYR A 587 -14.80 -2.69 20.94
C TYR A 587 -13.52 -3.34 21.47
N GLU A 588 -13.48 -3.49 22.77
CA GLU A 588 -12.38 -4.14 23.49
C GLU A 588 -12.92 -5.50 23.93
N ILE A 589 -12.52 -6.57 23.24
CA ILE A 589 -13.00 -7.93 23.54
C ILE A 589 -11.89 -8.76 24.14
N ALA A 590 -12.05 -9.10 25.42
CA ALA A 590 -11.18 -10.03 26.11
C ALA A 590 -11.86 -11.40 26.21
N ILE A 591 -11.21 -12.46 25.75
CA ILE A 591 -11.67 -13.84 25.92
C ILE A 591 -10.76 -14.53 26.92
N ALA A 592 -11.22 -14.56 28.16
CA ALA A 592 -10.59 -15.30 29.22
C ALA A 592 -10.85 -16.78 29.01
N ALA A 593 -9.80 -17.56 28.75
CA ALA A 593 -9.91 -18.99 28.53
C ALA A 593 -8.59 -19.70 28.86
N PRO A 594 -8.64 -20.96 29.34
CA PRO A 594 -7.46 -21.79 29.41
C PRO A 594 -6.85 -21.99 28.02
N ALA A 595 -5.53 -22.10 27.94
CA ALA A 595 -4.82 -22.31 26.67
C ALA A 595 -5.43 -23.46 25.85
N GLY A 596 -5.84 -23.17 24.62
CA GLY A 596 -6.44 -24.13 23.69
C GLY A 596 -7.94 -24.36 23.88
N GLN A 597 -8.62 -23.58 24.73
CA GLN A 597 -10.06 -23.66 25.00
C GLN A 597 -10.83 -22.38 24.63
N GLU A 598 -10.19 -21.44 23.92
CA GLU A 598 -10.79 -20.18 23.44
C GLU A 598 -11.89 -20.40 22.39
N GLY A 599 -11.81 -21.53 21.67
CA GLY A 599 -12.30 -21.78 20.31
C GLY A 599 -13.62 -21.12 19.90
N PRO A 600 -14.79 -21.52 20.44
CA PRO A 600 -16.07 -21.05 19.93
C PRO A 600 -16.33 -19.55 20.15
N LEU A 601 -15.94 -19.01 21.31
CA LEU A 601 -16.12 -17.59 21.63
C LEU A 601 -15.18 -16.73 20.79
N LEU A 602 -13.94 -17.17 20.58
CA LEU A 602 -12.97 -16.46 19.76
C LEU A 602 -13.39 -16.40 18.30
N ALA A 603 -13.82 -17.53 17.73
CA ALA A 603 -14.34 -17.55 16.37
C ALA A 603 -15.56 -16.65 16.20
N ALA A 604 -16.50 -16.67 17.17
CA ALA A 604 -17.67 -15.81 17.15
C ALA A 604 -17.32 -14.32 17.27
N ALA A 605 -16.40 -13.96 18.17
CA ALA A 605 -15.92 -12.58 18.31
C ALA A 605 -15.34 -12.07 16.99
N HIS A 606 -14.43 -12.80 16.37
CA HIS A 606 -13.86 -12.39 15.09
C HIS A 606 -14.87 -12.33 13.95
N ARG A 607 -15.87 -13.23 13.95
CA ARG A 607 -16.89 -13.26 12.90
C ARG A 607 -17.90 -12.12 13.01
N HIS A 608 -18.32 -11.77 14.22
CA HIS A 608 -19.46 -10.88 14.46
C HIS A 608 -19.09 -9.49 14.97
N ALA A 609 -17.89 -9.31 15.54
CA ALA A 609 -17.51 -8.00 16.07
C ALA A 609 -17.29 -6.98 14.93
N PRO A 610 -17.57 -5.70 15.18
CA PRO A 610 -17.33 -4.65 14.20
C PRO A 610 -15.83 -4.47 13.88
N PRO A 611 -15.45 -4.21 12.62
CA PRO A 611 -14.09 -3.93 12.23
C PRO A 611 -13.58 -2.69 12.96
N GLY A 612 -12.33 -2.77 13.41
CA GLY A 612 -11.77 -1.83 14.40
C GLY A 612 -11.89 -2.30 15.84
N THR A 613 -12.59 -3.41 16.12
CA THR A 613 -12.51 -4.13 17.40
C THR A 613 -11.12 -4.67 17.61
N VAL A 614 -10.61 -4.56 18.85
CA VAL A 614 -9.42 -5.29 19.30
C VAL A 614 -9.86 -6.52 20.09
N ILE A 615 -9.26 -7.68 19.77
CA ILE A 615 -9.65 -8.97 20.36
C ILE A 615 -8.39 -9.67 20.86
N VAL A 616 -8.36 -10.03 22.15
CA VAL A 616 -7.29 -10.86 22.72
C VAL A 616 -7.90 -12.01 23.50
N ALA A 617 -7.38 -13.21 23.27
CA ALA A 617 -7.78 -14.40 24.00
C ALA A 617 -6.58 -15.03 24.73
N GLY A 618 -6.80 -15.49 25.95
CA GLY A 618 -5.78 -16.16 26.73
C GLY A 618 -6.17 -16.31 28.20
N GLU A 619 -5.21 -16.76 29.00
CA GLU A 619 -5.39 -16.95 30.44
C GLU A 619 -5.77 -15.61 31.12
N PRO A 620 -6.68 -15.63 32.11
CA PRO A 620 -6.95 -14.47 32.96
C PRO A 620 -5.66 -13.89 33.55
N ASP A 621 -5.58 -12.56 33.63
CA ASP A 621 -4.46 -11.84 34.27
C ASP A 621 -3.08 -12.17 33.66
N ARG A 622 -3.05 -12.55 32.37
CA ARG A 622 -1.81 -12.85 31.65
C ARG A 622 -0.86 -11.64 31.73
N PRO A 623 0.38 -11.83 32.24
CA PRO A 623 1.33 -10.73 32.39
C PRO A 623 1.60 -9.99 31.08
N GLY A 624 1.59 -8.66 31.14
CA GLY A 624 1.86 -7.79 29.98
C GLY A 624 0.71 -7.74 28.96
N VAL A 625 -0.48 -8.26 29.29
CA VAL A 625 -1.67 -8.20 28.44
C VAL A 625 -2.80 -7.45 29.18
N PRO A 626 -2.83 -6.11 29.15
CA PRO A 626 -3.78 -5.32 29.94
C PRO A 626 -5.26 -5.66 29.67
N LEU A 627 -5.60 -6.02 28.42
CA LEU A 627 -6.96 -6.39 28.06
C LEU A 627 -7.49 -7.63 28.80
N LEU A 628 -6.61 -8.53 29.27
CA LEU A 628 -6.97 -9.72 30.06
C LEU A 628 -6.93 -9.50 31.58
N ALA A 629 -6.58 -8.30 32.05
CA ALA A 629 -6.48 -7.97 33.47
C ALA A 629 -7.87 -7.85 34.13
N ASP A 630 -8.03 -8.47 35.30
CA ASP A 630 -9.29 -8.55 36.04
C ASP A 630 -10.44 -9.13 35.19
N ARG A 631 -10.13 -10.17 34.39
CA ARG A 631 -11.09 -10.89 33.53
C ARG A 631 -11.15 -12.38 33.91
N PRO A 632 -11.74 -12.75 35.07
CA PRO A 632 -11.78 -14.13 35.52
C PRO A 632 -12.71 -15.03 34.68
N LEU A 633 -12.49 -16.34 34.70
CA LEU A 633 -13.48 -17.29 34.18
C LEU A 633 -14.77 -17.21 35.02
N GLN A 634 -15.94 -17.11 34.38
CA GLN A 634 -17.23 -17.23 35.07
C GLN A 634 -17.57 -18.70 35.24
N GLY A 635 -17.75 -19.17 36.47
CA GLY A 635 -18.08 -20.57 36.74
C GLY A 635 -17.04 -21.58 36.23
N GLY A 636 -15.80 -21.15 36.00
CA GLY A 636 -14.71 -21.98 35.48
C GLY A 636 -14.77 -22.28 33.97
N VAL A 637 -15.60 -21.58 33.20
CA VAL A 637 -15.69 -21.75 31.73
C VAL A 637 -15.11 -20.54 30.97
N PRO A 638 -14.68 -20.72 29.70
CA PRO A 638 -14.29 -19.61 28.84
C PRO A 638 -15.32 -18.49 28.85
N THR A 639 -14.85 -17.25 28.98
CA THR A 639 -15.70 -16.08 29.19
C THR A 639 -15.25 -14.93 28.30
N ALA A 640 -16.17 -14.38 27.54
CA ALA A 640 -15.96 -13.17 26.76
C ALA A 640 -16.42 -11.92 27.54
N TYR A 641 -15.59 -10.89 27.50
CA TYR A 641 -15.84 -9.58 28.06
C TYR A 641 -15.82 -8.57 26.92
N VAL A 642 -16.92 -7.84 26.75
CA VAL A 642 -17.07 -6.85 25.69
C VAL A 642 -17.13 -5.48 26.35
N CYS A 643 -16.16 -4.63 26.06
CA CYS A 643 -16.09 -3.27 26.59
C CYS A 643 -16.09 -2.24 25.45
N ARG A 644 -16.62 -1.06 25.76
CA ARG A 644 -16.67 0.10 24.86
C ARG A 644 -16.25 1.33 25.64
N GLY A 645 -15.10 1.91 25.30
CA GLY A 645 -14.57 3.07 26.02
C GLY A 645 -14.38 2.80 27.50
N PHE A 646 -13.76 1.66 27.83
CA PHE A 646 -13.51 1.19 29.21
C PHE A 646 -14.75 0.85 30.05
N VAL A 647 -15.95 0.82 29.45
CA VAL A 647 -17.17 0.32 30.11
C VAL A 647 -17.52 -1.05 29.55
N CYS A 648 -17.52 -2.07 30.41
CA CYS A 648 -17.82 -3.44 30.01
C CYS A 648 -19.29 -3.79 30.24
N ASP A 649 -19.88 -4.52 29.29
CA ASP A 649 -21.14 -5.20 29.53
C ASP A 649 -20.93 -6.35 30.53
N ARG A 650 -22.01 -7.06 30.92
CA ARG A 650 -21.88 -8.30 31.71
C ARG A 650 -20.93 -9.30 31.00
N PRO A 651 -20.26 -10.24 31.66
CA PRO A 651 -19.52 -11.28 30.95
C PRO A 651 -20.47 -12.23 30.18
N ALA A 652 -20.02 -12.79 29.05
CA ALA A 652 -20.75 -13.76 28.23
C ALA A 652 -20.02 -15.10 28.24
N THR A 653 -20.75 -16.19 28.42
CA THR A 653 -20.20 -17.56 28.52
C THR A 653 -20.64 -18.47 27.37
N SER A 654 -21.46 -17.96 26.47
CA SER A 654 -21.90 -18.66 25.26
C SER A 654 -21.77 -17.77 24.02
N VAL A 655 -21.71 -18.40 22.84
CA VAL A 655 -21.70 -17.70 21.55
C VAL A 655 -22.96 -16.87 21.35
N GLU A 656 -24.13 -17.39 21.75
CA GLU A 656 -25.39 -16.67 21.66
C GLU A 656 -25.39 -15.38 22.49
N GLU A 657 -24.92 -15.46 23.75
CA GLU A 657 -24.77 -14.29 24.61
C GLU A 657 -23.77 -13.27 24.06
N LEU A 658 -22.65 -13.75 23.51
CA LEU A 658 -21.62 -12.89 22.92
C LEU A 658 -22.17 -12.16 21.69
N THR A 659 -22.75 -12.88 20.73
CA THR A 659 -23.30 -12.28 19.50
C THR A 659 -24.38 -11.24 19.84
N THR A 660 -25.28 -11.54 20.78
CA THR A 660 -26.32 -10.60 21.24
C THR A 660 -25.75 -9.26 21.75
N ARG A 661 -24.53 -9.25 22.29
CA ARG A 661 -23.87 -8.03 22.80
C ARG A 661 -23.11 -7.26 21.73
N LEU A 662 -22.76 -7.92 20.62
CA LEU A 662 -22.09 -7.28 19.50
C LEU A 662 -23.07 -6.51 18.62
N GLY A 663 -24.36 -6.85 18.69
CA GLY A 663 -25.44 -6.30 17.88
C GLY A 663 -25.92 -7.33 16.88
#